data_AF-A0A2B7WH08-F1
#
_entry.id   AF-A0A2B7WH08-F1
#
_cell.length_a   1.000
_cell.length_b   1.000
_cell.length_c   1.000
_cell.angle_alpha   90.00
_cell.angle_beta   90.00
_cell.angle_gamma   90.00
#
_symmetry.space_group_name_H-M   'P 1'
#
loop_
_entity.id
_entity.type
_entity.pdbx_description
1 polymer ?
#
loop_
_entity_poly.entity_id
_entity_poly.type
_entity_poly.pdbx_seq_one_letter_code
_entity_poly.pdbx_strand_id
1 'polypeptide(L)'
;MKSLVILAAGLHFATGIPLDTTGGHEHPTPSSSFSFSIPPSLSPTLSPTPGPSPTPNPGESPAGCRLLNTDAEWPAPDAWLAAFPGVVPGNDTEAANRPDYILAAMDVETVQAAVKFAADNNIRLTVVSSGHDFLGRNDAPSGLGLDISGLTGVKVLESFTPSESGAESPSGDVNVIEPVPGQQAAVTFGAGMSTQALNDAIDSSKLFTIGAAHGSVRTAGGYGQAGGHSPFSSKYGLGSDQVLEYKVVTADGELVVANSVSNPDLFWALRGGGGGTFGIVVEATVKAFPTPSVTVSNWWINATNADNPGQGYWDAAAYLHSQFPVINEQGVQGYYYVYPNAMKGIFLTADEQAGQEAAQAIWTPILEKLAEFDGMEPAETKYTDFSSYKEFYTAILGGGHGGCGHQHKRAIAKRHDGHGATPMGIIPMDSRLLGKEHLESQDLAQALQDAMPQVEQGQLRGHLIGGGAVLSSTEDTAVLPAWRQTYVHLIGTGVGDFKVDSLRKLAPDTGAYVNEASHENPNWKTDFWGSNYERLSEIKTKYDPNGVFWVTPGINADEYSIIDGRLCNTASTDPDFAPPGDNKNPGTSSPDNETGSPFPGTEPDDGNCTSPTPELPADFYDEPDLDPSKPGKDGATVTKIKYGPYTLEAMDMISNRPDLNMETPCKDCYITAIQANLEYEDGTTANVNTGAWLHHMVLYKNGRDAEDLVCNFGGIGLMPQRIYASGNERSVSRLNQVLQYGIELGSSDRIGMIYDLMNESDQPATYYLTLTYEWLPSSTSGYKAAEMAWLDITDCGVSAVPAQQGQFELRSDGWKSTVNGRLLSASGHVHNGGVNTTIWLNGEPICTSRQVYGRTPEFIAPPHGGHGGDEGDDGGHEHGAEGKPSISDAETCVDFGDVKVGDELVVSAYYDTDKYPLDEAHDGEGFESIMGISRVYIGT
;
A
#
# COMPACT_ATOMS: atom_id res chain seq x y z
N MET A 1 31.33 30.13 38.80
CA MET A 1 31.26 29.42 40.09
C MET A 1 30.79 28.00 39.74
N LYS A 2 31.73 27.06 39.54
CA LYS A 2 32.01 25.90 40.43
C LYS A 2 30.72 25.24 40.95
N SER A 3 30.44 23.94 40.87
CA SER A 3 31.08 22.70 40.36
C SER A 3 30.07 21.59 40.76
N LEU A 4 29.72 20.65 39.88
CA LEU A 4 30.27 19.28 39.83
C LEU A 4 29.70 18.29 40.90
N VAL A 5 29.09 17.18 40.42
CA VAL A 5 29.46 15.75 40.69
C VAL A 5 28.84 14.96 41.90
N ILE A 6 28.15 13.85 41.52
CA ILE A 6 28.33 12.41 41.92
C ILE A 6 27.63 11.73 43.13
N LEU A 7 26.98 10.60 42.75
CA LEU A 7 26.76 9.26 43.35
C LEU A 7 26.15 8.96 44.74
N ALA A 8 25.21 8.00 44.68
CA ALA A 8 25.10 6.71 45.39
C ALA A 8 24.52 6.60 46.82
N ALA A 9 23.41 5.85 46.88
CA ALA A 9 23.07 4.68 47.71
C ALA A 9 23.61 4.51 49.15
N GLY A 10 22.70 4.15 50.08
CA GLY A 10 23.04 3.31 51.24
C GLY A 10 22.15 3.42 52.50
N LEU A 11 21.18 2.50 52.60
CA LEU A 11 20.58 1.80 53.78
C LEU A 11 20.79 2.27 55.23
N HIS A 12 19.77 2.01 56.08
CA HIS A 12 19.90 1.43 57.45
C HIS A 12 18.69 0.49 57.76
N PHE A 13 18.90 -0.83 57.87
CA PHE A 13 19.03 -1.70 59.08
C PHE A 13 17.74 -1.87 59.92
N ALA A 14 17.06 -3.03 59.96
CA ALA A 14 17.36 -4.37 60.53
C ALA A 14 16.60 -4.60 61.86
N THR A 15 15.92 -5.75 62.08
CA THR A 15 16.40 -6.99 62.74
C THR A 15 15.16 -7.93 62.85
N GLY A 16 15.11 -9.25 62.60
CA GLY A 16 15.90 -10.43 63.01
C GLY A 16 14.94 -11.42 63.75
N ILE A 17 14.47 -12.55 63.17
CA ILE A 17 15.02 -13.95 63.18
C ILE A 17 15.13 -14.54 64.63
N PRO A 18 14.92 -15.85 64.98
CA PRO A 18 15.03 -17.09 64.16
C PRO A 18 14.11 -18.34 64.42
N LEU A 19 14.19 -19.26 63.44
CA LEU A 19 14.46 -20.74 63.46
C LEU A 19 13.51 -21.83 64.04
N ASP A 20 13.23 -22.77 63.12
CA ASP A 20 13.45 -24.23 63.13
C ASP A 20 12.39 -25.30 63.49
N THR A 21 12.28 -26.21 62.51
CA THR A 21 12.21 -27.68 62.57
C THR A 21 10.95 -28.47 62.94
N THR A 22 10.68 -29.43 62.03
CA THR A 22 10.22 -30.83 62.22
C THR A 22 8.72 -31.16 62.38
N GLY A 23 8.17 -31.78 61.32
CA GLY A 23 7.76 -33.20 61.36
C GLY A 23 6.32 -33.57 61.77
N GLY A 24 5.61 -34.23 60.86
CA GLY A 24 4.89 -35.48 61.19
C GLY A 24 3.34 -35.48 61.18
N HIS A 25 2.81 -36.13 60.15
CA HIS A 25 1.76 -37.17 60.16
C HIS A 25 0.28 -36.89 60.52
N GLU A 26 -0.55 -37.34 59.58
CA GLU A 26 -1.78 -38.18 59.71
C GLU A 26 -3.19 -37.55 59.81
N HIS A 27 -3.99 -37.89 58.77
CA HIS A 27 -5.45 -37.95 58.70
C HIS A 27 -6.06 -38.87 59.79
N PRO A 28 -7.35 -38.70 60.21
CA PRO A 28 -8.47 -39.32 59.48
C PRO A 28 -9.83 -38.59 59.52
N THR A 29 -10.71 -38.99 58.60
CA THR A 29 -12.15 -38.72 58.53
C THR A 29 -12.93 -39.36 59.69
N PRO A 30 -14.23 -39.01 59.90
CA PRO A 30 -15.30 -39.87 59.38
C PRO A 30 -16.63 -39.20 58.99
N SER A 31 -17.38 -39.99 58.23
CA SER A 31 -18.75 -39.87 57.68
C SER A 31 -19.90 -39.74 58.69
N SER A 32 -21.03 -39.12 58.29
CA SER A 32 -22.33 -39.79 57.97
C SER A 32 -23.61 -38.93 58.19
N SER A 33 -24.42 -38.89 57.11
CA SER A 33 -25.88 -38.74 56.95
C SER A 33 -26.82 -38.37 58.11
N PHE A 34 -27.80 -37.47 57.86
CA PHE A 34 -29.24 -37.68 58.07
C PHE A 34 -30.10 -36.64 57.32
N SER A 35 -31.23 -37.08 56.77
CA SER A 35 -32.19 -36.34 55.92
C SER A 35 -33.56 -36.17 56.61
N PHE A 36 -34.28 -35.09 56.27
CA PHE A 36 -35.76 -34.99 56.39
C PHE A 36 -36.30 -33.92 55.40
N SER A 37 -37.32 -34.30 54.61
CA SER A 37 -38.14 -33.46 53.71
C SER A 37 -39.46 -33.07 54.44
N ILE A 38 -40.35 -32.12 54.07
CA ILE A 38 -41.03 -31.64 52.83
C ILE A 38 -41.83 -30.32 53.21
N PRO A 39 -42.69 -29.61 52.39
CA PRO A 39 -42.63 -28.78 51.14
C PRO A 39 -43.13 -27.29 51.35
N PRO A 40 -43.70 -26.51 50.38
CA PRO A 40 -43.41 -26.20 48.94
C PRO A 40 -43.34 -24.68 48.61
N SER A 41 -42.73 -24.28 47.48
CA SER A 41 -43.38 -23.42 46.44
C SER A 41 -42.44 -23.07 45.27
N LEU A 42 -43.04 -23.03 44.09
CA LEU A 42 -42.56 -22.75 42.73
C LEU A 42 -41.52 -21.62 42.56
N SER A 43 -40.43 -21.93 41.83
CA SER A 43 -39.52 -21.01 41.11
C SER A 43 -38.82 -21.78 39.97
N PRO A 44 -38.41 -21.10 38.88
CA PRO A 44 -38.05 -21.72 37.60
C PRO A 44 -36.75 -22.51 37.70
N THR A 45 -36.70 -23.63 36.99
CA THR A 45 -35.58 -24.56 36.94
C THR A 45 -34.35 -23.90 36.34
N LEU A 46 -33.35 -23.68 37.19
CA LEU A 46 -31.95 -23.60 36.81
C LEU A 46 -31.56 -24.92 36.13
N SER A 47 -31.00 -24.83 34.93
CA SER A 47 -30.26 -25.91 34.28
C SER A 47 -29.14 -26.40 35.20
N PRO A 48 -28.79 -27.70 35.19
CA PRO A 48 -27.82 -28.25 36.12
C PRO A 48 -26.44 -27.66 35.85
N THR A 49 -25.73 -27.30 36.92
CA THR A 49 -24.27 -27.10 36.91
C THR A 49 -23.62 -28.27 36.16
N PRO A 50 -22.74 -28.02 35.17
CA PRO A 50 -22.00 -29.10 34.55
C PRO A 50 -21.13 -29.75 35.64
N GLY A 51 -21.33 -31.03 35.91
CA GLY A 51 -20.25 -31.84 36.47
C GLY A 51 -19.07 -31.81 35.49
N PRO A 52 -17.84 -32.15 35.92
CA PRO A 52 -16.74 -32.26 34.98
C PRO A 52 -17.17 -33.20 33.86
N SER A 53 -17.30 -32.65 32.64
CA SER A 53 -17.52 -33.45 31.45
C SER A 53 -16.45 -34.53 31.42
N PRO A 54 -16.78 -35.78 31.06
CA PRO A 54 -15.74 -36.76 30.77
C PRO A 54 -14.78 -36.09 29.77
N THR A 55 -13.49 -36.10 30.08
CA THR A 55 -12.46 -35.75 29.10
C THR A 55 -12.81 -36.49 27.82
N PRO A 56 -13.00 -35.80 26.68
CA PRO A 56 -13.35 -36.45 25.43
C PRO A 56 -12.37 -37.58 25.15
N ASN A 57 -12.83 -38.69 24.58
CA ASN A 57 -11.88 -39.67 24.08
C ASN A 57 -10.96 -38.99 23.07
N PRO A 58 -9.71 -39.45 22.88
CA PRO A 58 -8.85 -38.90 21.83
C PRO A 58 -9.60 -38.95 20.49
N GLY A 59 -9.95 -37.77 19.94
CA GLY A 59 -10.69 -37.61 18.69
C GLY A 59 -12.18 -37.25 18.78
N GLU A 60 -12.77 -37.01 19.95
CA GLU A 60 -14.14 -36.46 20.08
C GLU A 60 -14.10 -34.96 20.43
N SER A 61 -14.88 -34.13 19.73
CA SER A 61 -14.96 -32.68 20.01
C SER A 61 -15.66 -32.39 21.34
N PRO A 62 -15.14 -31.45 22.17
CA PRO A 62 -15.86 -30.98 23.35
C PRO A 62 -17.24 -30.39 22.99
N ALA A 63 -18.23 -30.59 23.88
CA ALA A 63 -19.56 -30.04 23.70
C ALA A 63 -19.52 -28.49 23.66
N GLY A 64 -20.20 -27.91 22.68
CA GLY A 64 -20.26 -26.45 22.50
C GLY A 64 -19.07 -25.85 21.73
N CYS A 65 -18.14 -26.67 21.23
CA CYS A 65 -17.02 -26.24 20.40
C CYS A 65 -17.20 -26.63 18.93
N ARG A 66 -16.63 -25.82 18.03
CA ARG A 66 -16.50 -26.15 16.59
C ARG A 66 -15.53 -27.31 16.40
N LEU A 67 -15.79 -28.11 15.36
CA LEU A 67 -14.93 -29.22 14.99
C LEU A 67 -13.59 -28.72 14.43
N LEU A 68 -12.54 -29.51 14.67
CA LEU A 68 -11.25 -29.43 14.00
C LEU A 68 -11.09 -30.63 13.05
N ASN A 69 -10.16 -30.53 12.10
CA ASN A 69 -9.83 -31.61 11.17
C ASN A 69 -9.30 -32.90 11.84
N THR A 70 -8.98 -32.85 13.14
CA THR A 70 -8.53 -33.97 13.96
C THR A 70 -9.67 -34.75 14.64
N ASP A 71 -10.90 -34.24 14.58
CA ASP A 71 -12.06 -34.90 15.18
C ASP A 71 -12.60 -36.03 14.30
N ALA A 72 -13.13 -37.07 14.93
CA ALA A 72 -13.74 -38.20 14.24
C ALA A 72 -15.00 -37.81 13.46
N GLU A 73 -15.70 -36.76 13.89
CA GLU A 73 -16.89 -36.22 13.24
C GLU A 73 -16.58 -35.27 12.08
N TRP A 74 -15.31 -34.90 11.86
CA TRP A 74 -14.92 -34.04 10.74
C TRP A 74 -15.28 -34.70 9.39
N PRO A 75 -15.92 -34.00 8.44
CA PRO A 75 -16.30 -34.62 7.18
C PRO A 75 -15.08 -35.12 6.41
N ALA A 76 -15.19 -36.35 5.90
CA ALA A 76 -14.14 -36.93 5.07
C ALA A 76 -13.91 -36.09 3.79
N PRO A 77 -12.70 -36.07 3.21
CA PRO A 77 -12.39 -35.29 2.01
C PRO A 77 -13.38 -35.49 0.84
N ASP A 78 -13.89 -36.71 0.64
CA ASP A 78 -14.89 -36.99 -0.39
C ASP A 78 -16.22 -36.25 -0.17
N ALA A 79 -16.60 -35.99 1.09
CA ALA A 79 -17.81 -35.22 1.41
C ALA A 79 -17.64 -33.74 1.05
N TRP A 80 -16.45 -33.18 1.28
CA TRP A 80 -16.08 -31.82 0.87
C TRP A 80 -16.11 -31.66 -0.63
N LEU A 81 -15.45 -32.55 -1.37
CA LEU A 81 -15.42 -32.53 -2.84
C LEU A 81 -16.81 -32.78 -3.46
N ALA A 82 -17.64 -33.61 -2.83
CA ALA A 82 -19.01 -33.85 -3.25
C ALA A 82 -19.92 -32.63 -3.03
N ALA A 83 -19.76 -31.92 -1.91
CA ALA A 83 -20.47 -30.68 -1.64
C ALA A 83 -19.99 -29.54 -2.54
N PHE A 84 -18.67 -29.47 -2.76
CA PHE A 84 -17.99 -28.36 -3.43
C PHE A 84 -16.87 -28.88 -4.33
N PRO A 85 -17.14 -29.14 -5.63
CA PRO A 85 -16.12 -29.64 -6.55
C PRO A 85 -14.88 -28.74 -6.70
N GLY A 86 -14.99 -27.44 -6.36
CA GLY A 86 -13.91 -26.45 -6.42
C GLY A 86 -13.27 -26.11 -5.06
N VAL A 87 -13.59 -26.83 -3.98
CA VAL A 87 -12.96 -26.58 -2.67
C VAL A 87 -11.52 -27.08 -2.67
N VAL A 88 -10.62 -26.30 -2.07
CA VAL A 88 -9.19 -26.64 -1.97
C VAL A 88 -8.78 -26.76 -0.50
N PRO A 89 -7.89 -27.70 -0.13
CA PRO A 89 -7.31 -27.75 1.21
C PRO A 89 -6.42 -26.53 1.50
N GLY A 90 -6.39 -26.06 2.75
CA GLY A 90 -5.61 -24.90 3.19
C GLY A 90 -4.08 -25.06 3.28
N ASN A 91 -3.57 -26.29 3.13
CA ASN A 91 -2.18 -26.77 3.30
C ASN A 91 -1.54 -26.70 4.70
N ASP A 92 -1.17 -27.89 5.19
CA ASP A 92 -0.26 -28.19 6.31
C ASP A 92 1.21 -27.83 5.98
N THR A 93 1.61 -26.58 6.13
CA THR A 93 3.01 -26.23 6.46
C THR A 93 2.98 -25.50 7.78
N GLU A 94 3.79 -25.92 8.77
CA GLU A 94 3.76 -25.48 10.17
C GLU A 94 3.88 -23.95 10.41
N ALA A 95 3.92 -23.12 9.36
CA ALA A 95 4.02 -21.66 9.40
C ALA A 95 2.77 -20.88 8.92
N ALA A 96 1.73 -21.51 8.34
CA ALA A 96 0.55 -20.78 7.83
C ALA A 96 -0.77 -21.27 8.47
N ASN A 97 -1.25 -20.54 9.48
CA ASN A 97 -2.53 -20.75 10.17
C ASN A 97 -3.73 -20.33 9.30
N ARG A 98 -4.05 -21.11 8.26
CA ARG A 98 -5.19 -20.87 7.34
C ARG A 98 -6.36 -21.83 7.60
N PRO A 99 -7.58 -21.53 7.11
CA PRO A 99 -8.72 -22.45 7.22
C PRO A 99 -8.40 -23.81 6.59
N ASP A 100 -8.92 -24.89 7.17
CA ASP A 100 -8.72 -26.26 6.67
C ASP A 100 -9.09 -26.43 5.20
N TYR A 101 -10.15 -25.73 4.77
CA TYR A 101 -10.61 -25.68 3.39
C TYR A 101 -10.92 -24.25 2.95
N ILE A 102 -10.66 -23.94 1.69
CA ILE A 102 -10.99 -22.66 1.06
C ILE A 102 -11.92 -22.91 -0.14
N LEU A 103 -12.96 -22.09 -0.26
CA LEU A 103 -13.93 -22.13 -1.36
C LEU A 103 -14.12 -20.74 -1.94
N ALA A 104 -13.88 -20.58 -3.25
CA ALA A 104 -14.23 -19.38 -3.98
C ALA A 104 -15.66 -19.47 -4.53
N ALA A 105 -16.54 -18.57 -4.11
CA ALA A 105 -17.91 -18.46 -4.57
C ALA A 105 -18.02 -17.48 -5.75
N MET A 106 -18.57 -17.97 -6.85
CA MET A 106 -18.83 -17.19 -8.07
C MET A 106 -20.33 -16.88 -8.25
N ASP A 107 -21.17 -17.50 -7.44
CA ASP A 107 -22.63 -17.35 -7.44
C ASP A 107 -23.19 -17.46 -6.02
N VAL A 108 -24.46 -17.08 -5.87
CA VAL A 108 -25.14 -17.02 -4.57
C VAL A 108 -25.43 -18.42 -4.04
N GLU A 109 -25.73 -19.37 -4.92
CA GLU A 109 -26.04 -20.76 -4.58
C GLU A 109 -24.86 -21.44 -3.90
N THR A 110 -23.63 -21.16 -4.34
CA THR A 110 -22.40 -21.65 -3.69
C THR A 110 -22.27 -21.10 -2.27
N VAL A 111 -22.58 -19.81 -2.05
CA VAL A 111 -22.58 -19.20 -0.71
C VAL A 111 -23.61 -19.86 0.19
N GLN A 112 -24.84 -20.07 -0.30
CA GLN A 112 -25.90 -20.75 0.45
C GLN A 112 -25.50 -22.17 0.85
N ALA A 113 -24.93 -22.93 -0.09
CA ALA A 113 -24.47 -24.28 0.16
C ALA A 113 -23.31 -24.32 1.17
N ALA A 114 -22.37 -23.38 1.09
CA ALA A 114 -21.23 -23.25 2.02
C ALA A 114 -21.69 -22.96 3.46
N VAL A 115 -22.58 -21.98 3.64
CA VAL A 115 -23.14 -21.63 4.95
C VAL A 115 -23.89 -22.82 5.55
N LYS A 116 -24.74 -23.46 4.74
CA LYS A 116 -25.50 -24.64 5.17
C LYS A 116 -24.57 -25.80 5.56
N PHE A 117 -23.55 -26.08 4.75
CA PHE A 117 -22.60 -27.14 5.03
C PHE A 117 -21.82 -26.88 6.32
N ALA A 118 -21.36 -25.64 6.54
CA ALA A 118 -20.66 -25.28 7.77
C ALA A 118 -21.55 -25.42 9.00
N ALA A 119 -22.80 -24.93 8.92
CA ALA A 119 -23.78 -25.04 9.99
C ALA A 119 -24.15 -26.51 10.31
N ASP A 120 -24.50 -27.30 9.27
CA ASP A 120 -24.96 -28.69 9.43
C ASP A 120 -23.85 -29.63 9.95
N ASN A 121 -22.58 -29.32 9.69
CA ASN A 121 -21.44 -30.12 10.12
C ASN A 121 -20.67 -29.50 11.30
N ASN A 122 -21.18 -28.43 11.94
CA ASN A 122 -20.52 -27.75 13.07
C ASN A 122 -19.08 -27.28 12.77
N ILE A 123 -18.86 -26.79 11.56
CA ILE A 123 -17.57 -26.29 11.10
C ILE A 123 -17.51 -24.77 11.28
N ARG A 124 -16.36 -24.25 11.70
CA ARG A 124 -16.12 -22.80 11.74
C ARG A 124 -16.15 -22.22 10.33
N LEU A 125 -16.88 -21.13 10.13
CA LEU A 125 -16.92 -20.41 8.85
C LEU A 125 -16.23 -19.05 9.01
N THR A 126 -15.31 -18.74 8.11
CA THR A 126 -14.75 -17.40 7.94
C THR A 126 -15.02 -16.91 6.52
N VAL A 127 -15.16 -15.59 6.34
CA VAL A 127 -15.57 -14.99 5.07
C VAL A 127 -14.57 -13.91 4.68
N VAL A 128 -14.06 -13.99 3.44
CA VAL A 128 -13.15 -13.01 2.86
C VAL A 128 -13.76 -12.42 1.60
N SER A 129 -13.53 -11.12 1.39
CA SER A 129 -13.99 -10.39 0.20
C SER A 129 -12.88 -9.60 -0.50
N SER A 130 -12.08 -8.82 0.24
CA SER A 130 -10.83 -8.23 -0.25
C SER A 130 -9.58 -8.66 0.52
N GLY A 131 -9.70 -8.91 1.83
CA GLY A 131 -8.54 -9.13 2.70
C GLY A 131 -8.25 -7.99 3.68
N HIS A 132 -8.84 -6.81 3.46
CA HIS A 132 -8.56 -5.50 4.11
C HIS A 132 -8.93 -5.36 5.60
N ASP A 133 -9.19 -6.44 6.33
CA ASP A 133 -9.64 -6.31 7.71
C ASP A 133 -8.47 -6.13 8.68
N PHE A 134 -8.30 -4.92 9.22
CA PHE A 134 -7.19 -4.57 10.11
C PHE A 134 -7.26 -5.22 11.51
N LEU A 135 -8.38 -5.88 11.82
CA LEU A 135 -8.64 -6.57 13.09
C LEU A 135 -8.57 -8.10 12.92
N GLY A 136 -8.27 -8.61 11.73
CA GLY A 136 -8.19 -10.05 11.44
C GLY A 136 -9.53 -10.80 11.45
N ARG A 137 -10.67 -10.11 11.32
CA ARG A 137 -12.03 -10.68 11.38
C ARG A 137 -12.41 -11.55 10.18
N ASN A 138 -11.58 -11.57 9.14
CA ASN A 138 -11.78 -12.29 7.89
C ASN A 138 -10.92 -13.55 7.76
N ASP A 139 -10.30 -14.01 8.86
CA ASP A 139 -9.43 -15.18 8.86
C ASP A 139 -9.68 -16.11 10.06
N ALA A 140 -9.30 -17.37 9.92
CA ALA A 140 -9.41 -18.39 10.95
C ALA A 140 -8.42 -19.54 10.70
N PRO A 141 -7.73 -20.06 11.73
CA PRO A 141 -6.81 -21.20 11.59
C PRO A 141 -7.52 -22.56 11.43
N SER A 142 -8.85 -22.58 11.32
CA SER A 142 -9.63 -23.80 11.19
C SER A 142 -10.96 -23.55 10.48
N GLY A 143 -11.51 -24.61 9.90
CA GLY A 143 -12.82 -24.60 9.27
C GLY A 143 -12.80 -24.30 7.77
N LEU A 144 -13.86 -23.62 7.31
CA LEU A 144 -14.05 -23.23 5.92
C LEU A 144 -13.82 -21.72 5.74
N GLY A 145 -12.86 -21.35 4.90
CA GLY A 145 -12.70 -20.01 4.37
C GLY A 145 -13.52 -19.84 3.09
N LEU A 146 -14.48 -18.92 3.11
CA LEU A 146 -15.34 -18.62 1.97
C LEU A 146 -14.94 -17.29 1.34
N ASP A 147 -14.40 -17.34 0.13
CA ASP A 147 -14.07 -16.16 -0.66
C ASP A 147 -15.24 -15.78 -1.56
N ILE A 148 -15.82 -14.60 -1.31
CA ILE A 148 -16.94 -14.05 -2.07
C ILE A 148 -16.53 -12.98 -3.10
N SER A 149 -15.23 -12.82 -3.35
CA SER A 149 -14.71 -11.82 -4.31
C SER A 149 -15.16 -12.05 -5.75
N GLY A 150 -15.61 -13.26 -6.08
CA GLY A 150 -16.16 -13.62 -7.38
C GLY A 150 -17.56 -13.06 -7.67
N LEU A 151 -18.28 -12.59 -6.65
CA LEU A 151 -19.63 -12.03 -6.79
C LEU A 151 -19.56 -10.63 -7.39
N THR A 152 -19.50 -10.57 -8.72
CA THR A 152 -19.35 -9.32 -9.49
C THR A 152 -20.64 -8.97 -10.25
N GLY A 153 -20.60 -7.88 -11.02
CA GLY A 153 -21.72 -7.40 -11.82
C GLY A 153 -22.27 -6.07 -11.29
N VAL A 154 -22.77 -5.24 -12.21
CA VAL A 154 -23.24 -3.88 -11.92
C VAL A 154 -24.48 -3.59 -12.78
N LYS A 155 -25.51 -3.00 -12.17
CA LYS A 155 -26.71 -2.51 -12.82
C LYS A 155 -27.05 -1.12 -12.31
N VAL A 156 -27.17 -0.15 -13.22
CA VAL A 156 -27.52 1.23 -12.89
C VAL A 156 -29.04 1.41 -12.97
N LEU A 157 -29.63 2.02 -11.95
CA LEU A 157 -31.07 2.26 -11.81
C LEU A 157 -31.34 3.76 -11.84
N GLU A 158 -32.28 4.20 -12.68
CA GLU A 158 -32.73 5.61 -12.71
C GLU A 158 -33.33 6.04 -11.37
N SER A 159 -33.97 5.11 -10.66
CA SER A 159 -34.43 5.25 -9.28
C SER A 159 -34.58 3.89 -8.62
N PHE A 160 -34.62 3.88 -7.29
CA PHE A 160 -34.88 2.68 -6.50
C PHE A 160 -36.17 2.85 -5.70
N THR A 161 -36.98 1.79 -5.65
CA THR A 161 -38.13 1.68 -4.75
C THR A 161 -38.01 0.35 -3.99
N PRO A 162 -37.99 0.38 -2.64
CA PRO A 162 -37.84 -0.83 -1.85
C PRO A 162 -39.04 -1.77 -2.05
N SER A 163 -38.78 -3.07 -2.14
CA SER A 163 -39.81 -4.11 -2.30
C SER A 163 -39.40 -5.41 -1.60
N GLU A 164 -40.36 -6.30 -1.34
CA GLU A 164 -40.06 -7.61 -0.73
C GLU A 164 -39.20 -8.50 -1.65
N SER A 165 -39.32 -8.35 -2.97
CA SER A 165 -38.51 -9.08 -3.95
C SER A 165 -37.12 -8.47 -4.18
N GLY A 166 -36.90 -7.26 -3.68
CA GLY A 166 -35.69 -6.48 -3.90
C GLY A 166 -35.46 -6.01 -5.34
N ALA A 167 -34.31 -5.39 -5.57
CA ALA A 167 -33.84 -5.01 -6.90
C ALA A 167 -33.46 -6.24 -7.72
N GLU A 168 -33.63 -6.14 -9.04
CA GLU A 168 -33.19 -7.17 -9.96
C GLU A 168 -31.67 -7.31 -9.91
N SER A 169 -31.17 -8.54 -9.77
CA SER A 169 -29.74 -8.83 -9.78
C SER A 169 -29.09 -8.37 -11.09
N PRO A 170 -27.82 -7.92 -11.07
CA PRO A 170 -27.09 -7.58 -12.28
C PRO A 170 -26.97 -8.77 -13.23
N SER A 171 -27.14 -8.53 -14.54
CA SER A 171 -26.95 -9.55 -15.57
C SER A 171 -26.46 -8.92 -16.87
N GLY A 172 -25.42 -9.51 -17.47
CA GLY A 172 -24.83 -9.00 -18.72
C GLY A 172 -23.98 -7.75 -18.54
N ASP A 173 -23.82 -6.99 -19.62
CA ASP A 173 -23.03 -5.75 -19.63
C ASP A 173 -23.70 -4.65 -18.81
N VAL A 174 -22.88 -3.75 -18.26
CA VAL A 174 -23.35 -2.61 -17.47
C VAL A 174 -24.17 -1.68 -18.34
N ASN A 175 -25.40 -1.38 -17.93
CA ASN A 175 -26.28 -0.46 -18.65
C ASN A 175 -25.87 1.00 -18.41
N VAL A 176 -26.06 1.83 -19.44
CA VAL A 176 -25.82 3.27 -19.38
C VAL A 176 -27.15 4.00 -19.28
N ILE A 177 -27.27 4.94 -18.34
CA ILE A 177 -28.43 5.82 -18.22
C ILE A 177 -28.00 7.29 -18.24
N GLU A 178 -28.95 8.18 -18.49
CA GLU A 178 -28.77 9.62 -18.27
C GLU A 178 -29.41 9.99 -16.92
N PRO A 179 -28.66 10.57 -15.96
CA PRO A 179 -29.21 10.96 -14.66
C PRO A 179 -30.35 11.96 -14.80
N VAL A 180 -31.48 11.70 -14.13
CA VAL A 180 -32.63 12.60 -14.13
C VAL A 180 -32.49 13.63 -13.00
N PRO A 181 -32.45 14.95 -13.30
CA PRO A 181 -32.30 15.97 -12.26
C PRO A 181 -33.39 15.89 -11.17
N GLY A 182 -32.97 15.91 -9.90
CA GLY A 182 -33.87 15.82 -8.75
C GLY A 182 -34.36 14.42 -8.42
N GLN A 183 -33.93 13.40 -9.16
CA GLN A 183 -34.21 11.99 -8.90
C GLN A 183 -32.93 11.27 -8.46
N GLN A 184 -33.00 10.58 -7.33
CA GLN A 184 -31.86 9.82 -6.81
C GLN A 184 -31.67 8.54 -7.61
N ALA A 185 -30.59 8.47 -8.38
CA ALA A 185 -30.15 7.23 -9.03
C ALA A 185 -29.61 6.25 -7.99
N ALA A 186 -29.59 4.97 -8.35
CA ALA A 186 -29.05 3.90 -7.54
C ALA A 186 -28.25 2.91 -8.39
N VAL A 187 -27.39 2.12 -7.75
CA VAL A 187 -26.61 1.07 -8.41
C VAL A 187 -26.73 -0.21 -7.60
N THR A 188 -27.15 -1.28 -8.25
CA THR A 188 -27.14 -2.65 -7.71
C THR A 188 -25.88 -3.36 -8.19
N PHE A 189 -25.15 -4.00 -7.30
CA PHE A 189 -23.87 -4.64 -7.63
C PHE A 189 -23.56 -5.83 -6.72
N GLY A 190 -22.74 -6.76 -7.22
CA GLY A 190 -22.27 -7.92 -6.47
C GLY A 190 -21.26 -7.54 -5.38
N ALA A 191 -21.27 -8.27 -4.25
CA ALA A 191 -20.46 -7.93 -3.08
C ALA A 191 -18.93 -7.96 -3.29
N GLY A 192 -18.46 -8.58 -4.37
CA GLY A 192 -17.07 -8.60 -4.82
C GLY A 192 -16.61 -7.33 -5.55
N MET A 193 -17.48 -6.36 -5.86
CA MET A 193 -17.05 -5.11 -6.50
C MET A 193 -16.23 -4.23 -5.53
N SER A 194 -15.03 -3.84 -5.96
CA SER A 194 -14.24 -2.82 -5.25
C SER A 194 -14.77 -1.42 -5.54
N THR A 195 -14.38 -0.45 -4.70
CA THR A 195 -14.78 0.95 -4.88
C THR A 195 -14.39 1.49 -6.26
N GLN A 196 -13.16 1.21 -6.71
CA GLN A 196 -12.69 1.68 -8.00
C GLN A 196 -13.42 0.99 -9.16
N ALA A 197 -13.47 -0.35 -9.15
CA ALA A 197 -14.13 -1.11 -10.21
C ALA A 197 -15.62 -0.76 -10.35
N LEU A 198 -16.30 -0.49 -9.22
CA LEU A 198 -17.69 -0.05 -9.22
C LEU A 198 -17.84 1.34 -9.86
N ASN A 199 -17.00 2.31 -9.47
CA ASN A 199 -17.07 3.66 -10.01
C ASN A 199 -16.64 3.74 -11.49
N ASP A 200 -15.64 2.95 -11.90
CA ASP A 200 -15.24 2.84 -13.30
C ASP A 200 -16.36 2.27 -14.18
N ALA A 201 -17.09 1.28 -13.67
CA ALA A 201 -18.20 0.65 -14.38
C ALA A 201 -19.37 1.62 -14.66
N ILE A 202 -19.62 2.58 -13.76
CA ILE A 202 -20.78 3.49 -13.86
C ILE A 202 -20.44 4.88 -14.41
N ASP A 203 -19.16 5.20 -14.61
CA ASP A 203 -18.70 6.51 -15.11
C ASP A 203 -19.31 6.89 -16.48
N SER A 204 -19.61 5.89 -17.31
CA SER A 204 -20.31 6.10 -18.59
C SER A 204 -21.71 6.72 -18.43
N SER A 205 -22.37 6.49 -17.29
CA SER A 205 -23.64 7.12 -16.92
C SER A 205 -23.46 8.49 -16.24
N LYS A 206 -22.23 9.01 -16.16
CA LYS A 206 -21.89 10.26 -15.47
C LYS A 206 -22.30 10.27 -14.00
N LEU A 207 -22.23 9.09 -13.38
CA LEU A 207 -22.53 8.85 -11.98
C LEU A 207 -21.29 8.37 -11.24
N PHE A 208 -21.31 8.54 -9.92
CA PHE A 208 -20.39 7.89 -8.99
C PHE A 208 -21.14 7.43 -7.73
N THR A 209 -20.52 6.55 -6.95
CA THR A 209 -21.01 6.08 -5.65
C THR A 209 -19.98 6.42 -4.58
N ILE A 210 -20.46 6.63 -3.35
CA ILE A 210 -19.56 6.79 -2.20
C ILE A 210 -18.86 5.47 -1.91
N GLY A 211 -17.54 5.51 -1.81
CA GLY A 211 -16.73 4.38 -1.41
C GLY A 211 -15.47 4.80 -0.67
N ALA A 212 -14.65 3.80 -0.34
CA ALA A 212 -13.42 3.97 0.43
C ALA A 212 -12.39 4.81 -0.34
N ALA A 213 -11.45 5.42 0.37
CA ALA A 213 -10.30 6.05 -0.27
C ALA A 213 -9.46 5.03 -1.04
N HIS A 214 -9.23 3.84 -0.48
CA HIS A 214 -8.43 2.81 -1.15
C HIS A 214 -9.26 2.02 -2.19
N GLY A 215 -8.81 2.05 -3.45
CA GLY A 215 -9.57 1.55 -4.61
C GLY A 215 -9.96 0.07 -4.59
N SER A 216 -9.21 -0.79 -3.88
CA SER A 216 -9.45 -2.24 -3.81
C SER A 216 -10.44 -2.68 -2.73
N VAL A 217 -10.82 -1.79 -1.82
CA VAL A 217 -11.80 -2.10 -0.75
C VAL A 217 -13.16 -2.41 -1.33
N ARG A 218 -13.80 -3.50 -0.88
CA ARG A 218 -15.15 -3.90 -1.33
C ARG A 218 -16.21 -3.00 -0.73
N THR A 219 -16.97 -2.32 -1.59
CA THR A 219 -17.95 -1.32 -1.17
C THR A 219 -19.07 -1.92 -0.31
N ALA A 220 -19.54 -3.13 -0.63
CA ALA A 220 -20.57 -3.83 0.14
C ALA A 220 -20.02 -4.69 1.29
N GLY A 221 -18.69 -4.81 1.42
CA GLY A 221 -18.04 -5.63 2.43
C GLY A 221 -18.06 -4.99 3.82
N GLY A 222 -17.03 -5.26 4.62
CA GLY A 222 -16.87 -4.67 5.96
C GLY A 222 -16.91 -3.13 5.96
N TYR A 223 -16.52 -2.48 4.85
CA TYR A 223 -16.63 -1.04 4.65
C TYR A 223 -18.08 -0.53 4.79
N GLY A 224 -18.97 -0.95 3.89
CA GLY A 224 -20.37 -0.49 3.86
C GLY A 224 -21.21 -1.04 5.01
N GLN A 225 -20.71 -2.07 5.72
CA GLN A 225 -21.41 -2.69 6.84
C GLN A 225 -21.04 -2.11 8.21
N ALA A 226 -19.98 -1.32 8.33
CA ALA A 226 -19.48 -0.80 9.62
C ALA A 226 -19.46 0.73 9.74
N GLY A 227 -19.85 1.44 8.68
CA GLY A 227 -19.79 2.91 8.60
C GLY A 227 -19.31 3.33 7.23
N GLY A 228 -18.02 3.15 6.96
CA GLY A 228 -17.40 3.50 5.69
C GLY A 228 -17.25 5.00 5.50
N HIS A 229 -16.08 5.55 5.82
CA HIS A 229 -15.79 6.95 5.48
C HIS A 229 -15.38 7.11 4.01
N SER A 230 -15.44 8.34 3.52
CA SER A 230 -15.08 8.71 2.17
C SER A 230 -14.55 10.14 2.19
N PRO A 231 -13.66 10.54 1.26
CA PRO A 231 -13.31 11.95 1.13
C PRO A 231 -14.52 12.84 0.77
N PHE A 232 -15.68 12.23 0.47
CA PHE A 232 -16.95 12.90 0.20
C PHE A 232 -18.00 12.73 1.30
N SER A 233 -17.66 12.13 2.44
CA SER A 233 -18.64 11.82 3.49
C SER A 233 -19.29 13.07 4.09
N SER A 234 -18.56 14.16 4.27
CA SER A 234 -19.14 15.43 4.76
C SER A 234 -20.23 15.95 3.82
N LYS A 235 -20.15 15.65 2.52
CA LYS A 235 -21.13 16.09 1.52
C LYS A 235 -22.32 15.14 1.37
N TYR A 236 -22.10 13.82 1.42
CA TYR A 236 -23.15 12.82 1.08
C TYR A 236 -23.52 11.87 2.22
N GLY A 237 -22.76 11.84 3.31
CA GLY A 237 -22.91 10.90 4.43
C GLY A 237 -21.91 9.73 4.35
N LEU A 238 -21.98 8.83 5.33
CA LEU A 238 -21.13 7.64 5.38
C LEU A 238 -21.57 6.60 4.33
N GLY A 239 -20.73 5.61 4.03
CA GLY A 239 -21.04 4.49 3.14
C GLY A 239 -22.30 3.73 3.57
N SER A 240 -22.44 3.45 4.87
CA SER A 240 -23.66 2.88 5.47
C SER A 240 -24.90 3.75 5.24
N ASP A 241 -24.76 5.08 5.14
CA ASP A 241 -25.88 5.99 4.87
C ASP A 241 -26.36 5.88 3.40
N GLN A 242 -25.54 5.30 2.51
CA GLN A 242 -25.84 5.19 1.07
C GLN A 242 -26.59 3.92 0.70
N VAL A 243 -26.57 2.89 1.56
CA VAL A 243 -27.17 1.59 1.24
C VAL A 243 -28.69 1.70 1.28
N LEU A 244 -29.33 1.21 0.21
CA LEU A 244 -30.77 1.15 0.04
C LEU A 244 -31.31 -0.28 0.23
N GLU A 245 -30.48 -1.29 -0.06
CA GLU A 245 -30.82 -2.71 0.06
C GLU A 245 -29.55 -3.57 0.13
N TYR A 246 -29.64 -4.68 0.87
CA TYR A 246 -28.72 -5.81 0.78
C TYR A 246 -29.47 -7.09 0.44
N LYS A 247 -28.85 -7.98 -0.34
CA LYS A 247 -29.21 -9.41 -0.38
C LYS A 247 -28.20 -10.19 0.44
N VAL A 248 -28.71 -11.05 1.31
CA VAL A 248 -27.94 -11.62 2.43
C VAL A 248 -28.24 -13.11 2.51
N VAL A 249 -27.20 -13.94 2.63
CA VAL A 249 -27.35 -15.34 3.02
C VAL A 249 -27.29 -15.43 4.55
N THR A 250 -28.38 -15.85 5.19
CA THR A 250 -28.51 -15.98 6.65
C THR A 250 -27.91 -17.28 7.17
N ALA A 251 -27.81 -17.44 8.50
CA ALA A 251 -27.11 -18.56 9.13
C ALA A 251 -27.74 -19.94 8.85
N ASP A 252 -29.00 -19.97 8.43
CA ASP A 252 -29.73 -21.15 7.95
C ASP A 252 -29.49 -21.47 6.46
N GLY A 253 -28.72 -20.63 5.75
CA GLY A 253 -28.38 -20.77 4.34
C GLY A 253 -29.40 -20.16 3.38
N GLU A 254 -30.40 -19.43 3.87
CA GLU A 254 -31.43 -18.82 3.02
C GLU A 254 -31.00 -17.44 2.49
N LEU A 255 -31.33 -17.14 1.23
CA LEU A 255 -31.13 -15.82 0.64
C LEU A 255 -32.34 -14.93 0.99
N VAL A 256 -32.08 -13.83 1.70
CA VAL A 256 -33.10 -12.84 2.07
C VAL A 256 -32.76 -11.46 1.53
N VAL A 257 -33.80 -10.65 1.29
CA VAL A 257 -33.68 -9.22 0.96
C VAL A 257 -33.83 -8.41 2.25
N ALA A 258 -32.88 -7.53 2.52
CA ALA A 258 -32.89 -6.60 3.64
C ALA A 258 -32.95 -5.16 3.12
N ASN A 259 -34.09 -4.49 3.31
CA ASN A 259 -34.33 -3.08 2.97
C ASN A 259 -35.37 -2.48 3.94
N SER A 260 -35.88 -1.28 3.66
CA SER A 260 -36.83 -0.60 4.55
C SER A 260 -38.22 -1.25 4.65
N VAL A 261 -38.56 -2.20 3.77
CA VAL A 261 -39.87 -2.90 3.76
C VAL A 261 -39.76 -4.41 3.94
N SER A 262 -38.57 -5.00 3.84
CA SER A 262 -38.27 -6.43 3.97
C SER A 262 -37.08 -6.63 4.89
N ASN A 263 -37.22 -7.44 5.95
CA ASN A 263 -36.21 -7.62 7.00
C ASN A 263 -35.56 -6.29 7.48
N PRO A 264 -36.35 -5.27 7.87
CA PRO A 264 -35.83 -3.93 8.16
C PRO A 264 -34.93 -3.86 9.40
N ASP A 265 -35.06 -4.82 10.32
CA ASP A 265 -34.17 -4.96 11.46
C ASP A 265 -32.78 -5.46 11.03
N LEU A 266 -32.72 -6.47 10.15
CA LEU A 266 -31.47 -6.92 9.54
C LEU A 266 -30.84 -5.82 8.69
N PHE A 267 -31.64 -5.10 7.91
CA PHE A 267 -31.17 -3.97 7.11
C PHE A 267 -30.52 -2.88 7.98
N TRP A 268 -31.14 -2.54 9.10
CA TRP A 268 -30.58 -1.60 10.07
C TRP A 268 -29.24 -2.11 10.63
N ALA A 269 -29.17 -3.39 11.03
CA ALA A 269 -27.97 -3.98 11.61
C ALA A 269 -26.81 -4.04 10.61
N LEU A 270 -27.08 -4.37 9.34
CA LEU A 270 -26.08 -4.39 8.27
C LEU A 270 -25.57 -2.99 7.89
N ARG A 271 -26.20 -1.90 8.35
CA ARG A 271 -25.76 -0.52 8.11
C ARG A 271 -25.05 0.03 9.35
N GLY A 272 -23.96 -0.61 9.78
CA GLY A 272 -23.09 -0.14 10.87
C GLY A 272 -22.76 -1.17 11.95
N GLY A 273 -23.40 -2.34 11.95
CA GLY A 273 -23.15 -3.42 12.90
C GLY A 273 -21.86 -4.22 12.64
N GLY A 274 -21.22 -4.05 11.48
CA GLY A 274 -19.99 -4.73 11.10
C GLY A 274 -20.20 -5.95 10.19
N GLY A 275 -19.26 -6.16 9.28
CA GLY A 275 -19.28 -7.30 8.34
C GLY A 275 -19.03 -8.64 9.04
N GLY A 276 -19.48 -9.73 8.41
CA GLY A 276 -19.23 -11.09 8.91
C GLY A 276 -19.98 -11.44 10.20
N THR A 277 -20.99 -10.65 10.60
CA THR A 277 -21.72 -10.82 11.86
C THR A 277 -23.16 -11.30 11.66
N PHE A 278 -23.95 -10.71 10.75
CA PHE A 278 -25.38 -11.00 10.67
C PHE A 278 -25.77 -11.98 9.54
N GLY A 279 -24.84 -12.24 8.63
CA GLY A 279 -25.06 -12.96 7.38
C GLY A 279 -23.98 -12.60 6.36
N ILE A 280 -24.01 -13.27 5.21
CA ILE A 280 -23.10 -12.97 4.09
C ILE A 280 -23.84 -12.10 3.08
N VAL A 281 -23.45 -10.82 2.99
CA VAL A 281 -23.93 -9.93 1.94
C VAL A 281 -23.38 -10.41 0.60
N VAL A 282 -24.27 -10.69 -0.35
CA VAL A 282 -23.93 -11.17 -1.70
C VAL A 282 -24.17 -10.11 -2.78
N GLU A 283 -25.11 -9.19 -2.55
CA GLU A 283 -25.38 -8.03 -3.41
C GLU A 283 -25.79 -6.83 -2.56
N ALA A 284 -25.51 -5.62 -3.07
CA ALA A 284 -25.94 -4.37 -2.48
C ALA A 284 -26.57 -3.45 -3.52
N THR A 285 -27.54 -2.64 -3.09
CA THR A 285 -28.01 -1.48 -3.86
C THR A 285 -27.70 -0.20 -3.08
N VAL A 286 -26.99 0.75 -3.70
CA VAL A 286 -26.58 2.02 -3.06
C VAL A 286 -27.03 3.22 -3.87
N LYS A 287 -27.14 4.39 -3.21
CA LYS A 287 -27.34 5.69 -3.86
C LYS A 287 -26.16 6.01 -4.79
N ALA A 288 -26.45 6.58 -5.96
CA ALA A 288 -25.46 7.07 -6.91
C ALA A 288 -25.72 8.53 -7.28
N PHE A 289 -24.66 9.31 -7.43
CA PHE A 289 -24.71 10.77 -7.55
C PHE A 289 -24.09 11.22 -8.88
N PRO A 290 -24.53 12.34 -9.48
CA PRO A 290 -23.84 12.93 -10.61
C PRO A 290 -22.35 13.16 -10.30
N THR A 291 -21.48 12.85 -11.26
CA THR A 291 -20.04 13.11 -11.10
C THR A 291 -19.79 14.60 -10.79
N PRO A 292 -19.02 14.93 -9.73
CA PRO A 292 -18.71 16.30 -9.39
C PRO A 292 -17.43 16.78 -10.11
N SER A 293 -17.28 18.10 -10.24
CA SER A 293 -15.95 18.70 -10.40
C SER A 293 -15.27 18.76 -9.03
N VAL A 294 -13.95 18.58 -8.99
CA VAL A 294 -13.20 18.48 -7.73
C VAL A 294 -11.96 19.36 -7.78
N THR A 295 -11.68 20.10 -6.71
CA THR A 295 -10.38 20.76 -6.52
C THR A 295 -9.70 20.15 -5.33
N VAL A 296 -8.49 19.64 -5.52
CA VAL A 296 -7.64 19.10 -4.46
C VAL A 296 -6.64 20.16 -4.03
N SER A 297 -6.59 20.42 -2.73
CA SER A 297 -5.61 21.25 -2.04
C SER A 297 -4.60 20.33 -1.35
N ASN A 298 -3.39 20.31 -1.88
CA ASN A 298 -2.26 19.64 -1.28
C ASN A 298 -1.38 20.68 -0.60
N TRP A 299 -0.97 20.40 0.63
CA TRP A 299 0.01 21.23 1.30
C TRP A 299 0.93 20.42 2.22
N TRP A 300 2.13 20.94 2.44
CA TRP A 300 3.14 20.37 3.32
C TRP A 300 3.76 21.49 4.17
N ILE A 301 3.98 21.23 5.45
CA ILE A 301 4.63 22.18 6.37
C ILE A 301 5.58 21.43 7.31
N ASN A 302 6.82 21.90 7.42
CA ASN A 302 7.83 21.33 8.29
C ASN A 302 7.95 22.08 9.62
N ALA A 303 8.37 21.37 10.66
CA ALA A 303 9.00 21.99 11.80
C ALA A 303 10.45 22.40 11.44
N THR A 304 10.93 23.52 11.97
CA THR A 304 12.30 24.01 11.75
C THR A 304 13.37 23.09 12.37
N ASN A 305 12.99 22.31 13.37
CA ASN A 305 13.86 21.31 13.99
C ASN A 305 13.22 19.93 13.92
N ALA A 306 13.78 19.07 13.07
CA ALA A 306 13.29 17.73 12.82
C ALA A 306 13.36 16.80 14.05
N ASP A 307 14.36 16.99 14.92
CA ASP A 307 14.61 16.09 16.06
C ASP A 307 13.77 16.48 17.29
N ASN A 308 13.40 17.75 17.39
CA ASN A 308 12.62 18.26 18.50
C ASN A 308 11.80 19.47 18.03
N PRO A 309 10.58 19.22 17.51
CA PRO A 309 9.74 20.27 16.93
C PRO A 309 9.23 21.28 17.98
N GLY A 310 9.36 20.97 19.27
CA GLY A 310 8.95 21.85 20.37
C GLY A 310 7.43 21.99 20.52
N GLN A 311 7.02 22.83 21.49
CA GLN A 311 5.60 23.03 21.80
C GLN A 311 4.86 23.77 20.68
N GLY A 312 5.52 24.70 19.98
CA GLY A 312 4.90 25.50 18.92
C GLY A 312 4.35 24.66 17.77
N TYR A 313 4.98 23.51 17.46
CA TYR A 313 4.45 22.54 16.50
C TYR A 313 3.12 21.93 16.92
N TRP A 314 2.99 21.52 18.19
CA TRP A 314 1.75 20.94 18.71
C TRP A 314 0.64 21.99 18.86
N ASP A 315 1.01 23.22 19.21
CA ASP A 315 0.10 24.36 19.22
C ASP A 315 -0.41 24.68 17.80
N ALA A 316 0.46 24.59 16.79
CA ALA A 316 0.10 24.73 15.37
C ALA A 316 -0.84 23.61 14.93
N ALA A 317 -0.54 22.34 15.28
CA ALA A 317 -1.41 21.21 15.00
C ALA A 317 -2.80 21.39 15.64
N ALA A 318 -2.87 21.79 16.91
CA ALA A 318 -4.14 22.07 17.58
C ALA A 318 -4.89 23.24 16.94
N TYR A 319 -4.18 24.31 16.52
CA TYR A 319 -4.78 25.40 15.77
C TYR A 319 -5.39 24.92 14.45
N LEU A 320 -4.67 24.13 13.64
CA LEU A 320 -5.20 23.55 12.41
C LEU A 320 -6.51 22.80 12.67
N HIS A 321 -6.53 21.92 13.68
CA HIS A 321 -7.70 21.13 14.05
C HIS A 321 -8.89 22.01 14.46
N SER A 322 -8.64 23.10 15.18
CA SER A 322 -9.70 24.05 15.58
C SER A 322 -10.36 24.76 14.39
N GLN A 323 -9.70 24.82 13.22
CA GLN A 323 -10.27 25.42 12.01
C GLN A 323 -11.18 24.46 11.24
N PHE A 324 -11.05 23.15 11.47
CA PHE A 324 -11.77 22.13 10.71
C PHE A 324 -13.30 22.26 10.71
N PRO A 325 -13.99 22.56 11.84
CA PRO A 325 -15.43 22.77 11.81
C PRO A 325 -15.84 23.90 10.84
N VAL A 326 -15.10 25.01 10.82
CA VAL A 326 -15.40 26.18 10.00
C VAL A 326 -15.15 25.91 8.52
N ILE A 327 -14.03 25.28 8.16
CA ILE A 327 -13.73 25.00 6.75
C ILE A 327 -14.55 23.82 6.20
N ASN A 328 -14.99 22.89 7.06
CA ASN A 328 -15.94 21.85 6.67
C ASN A 328 -17.30 22.42 6.27
N GLU A 329 -17.79 23.44 6.99
CA GLU A 329 -19.00 24.20 6.59
C GLU A 329 -18.81 24.91 5.23
N GLN A 330 -17.58 25.17 4.82
CA GLN A 330 -17.22 25.73 3.51
C GLN A 330 -17.01 24.64 2.43
N GLY A 331 -17.23 23.37 2.77
CA GLY A 331 -17.14 22.23 1.85
C GLY A 331 -15.78 21.53 1.82
N VAL A 332 -14.84 21.90 2.71
CA VAL A 332 -13.53 21.26 2.80
C VAL A 332 -13.63 19.92 3.54
N GLN A 333 -13.05 18.89 2.93
CA GLN A 333 -13.04 17.52 3.46
C GLN A 333 -11.81 16.79 2.92
N GLY A 334 -11.38 15.70 3.56
CA GLY A 334 -10.25 14.91 3.07
C GLY A 334 -9.37 14.37 4.19
N TYR A 335 -8.08 14.24 3.89
CA TYR A 335 -7.12 13.49 4.68
C TYR A 335 -5.90 14.35 5.02
N TYR A 336 -5.34 14.15 6.20
CA TYR A 336 -4.13 14.83 6.62
C TYR A 336 -3.30 13.94 7.54
N TYR A 337 -2.04 14.30 7.67
CA TYR A 337 -1.05 13.55 8.42
C TYR A 337 -0.30 14.50 9.33
N VAL A 338 -0.15 14.12 10.58
CA VAL A 338 0.74 14.77 11.56
C VAL A 338 1.85 13.76 11.82
N TYR A 339 3.05 14.08 11.36
CA TYR A 339 4.28 13.33 11.61
C TYR A 339 4.95 13.84 12.89
N PRO A 340 6.05 13.22 13.34
CA PRO A 340 6.82 13.75 14.45
C PRO A 340 7.34 15.17 14.21
N ASN A 341 7.56 15.58 12.96
CA ASN A 341 8.23 16.83 12.60
C ASN A 341 7.61 17.59 11.40
N ALA A 342 6.47 17.15 10.88
CA ALA A 342 5.84 17.77 9.71
C ALA A 342 4.33 17.50 9.68
N MET A 343 3.58 18.35 8.99
CA MET A 343 2.17 18.10 8.68
C MET A 343 1.93 18.13 7.18
N LYS A 344 1.06 17.25 6.70
CA LYS A 344 0.62 17.18 5.31
C LYS A 344 -0.89 17.22 5.23
N GLY A 345 -1.43 17.98 4.29
CA GLY A 345 -2.86 18.01 3.99
C GLY A 345 -3.16 17.62 2.55
N ILE A 346 -4.20 16.80 2.38
CA ILE A 346 -4.80 16.43 1.10
C ILE A 346 -6.31 16.62 1.25
N PHE A 347 -6.77 17.82 0.94
CA PHE A 347 -8.16 18.20 1.09
C PHE A 347 -8.81 18.42 -0.26
N LEU A 348 -10.13 18.34 -0.31
CA LEU A 348 -10.89 18.62 -1.51
C LEU A 348 -12.11 19.49 -1.22
N THR A 349 -12.50 20.22 -2.25
CA THR A 349 -13.82 20.84 -2.40
C THR A 349 -14.44 20.39 -3.71
N ALA A 350 -15.76 20.47 -3.84
CA ALA A 350 -16.48 19.90 -4.97
C ALA A 350 -17.61 20.80 -5.49
N ASP A 351 -17.93 20.65 -6.77
CA ASP A 351 -18.99 21.40 -7.48
C ASP A 351 -18.87 22.92 -7.31
N GLU A 352 -19.89 23.58 -6.77
CA GLU A 352 -19.93 25.03 -6.57
C GLU A 352 -18.87 25.55 -5.58
N GLN A 353 -18.30 24.65 -4.75
CA GLN A 353 -17.16 24.96 -3.87
C GLN A 353 -15.80 24.64 -4.51
N ALA A 354 -15.75 24.04 -5.70
CA ALA A 354 -14.51 23.79 -6.43
C ALA A 354 -13.95 25.08 -7.07
N GLY A 355 -12.65 25.05 -7.34
CA GLY A 355 -11.87 26.11 -7.97
C GLY A 355 -10.65 26.49 -7.12
N GLN A 356 -9.48 26.64 -7.76
CA GLN A 356 -8.22 26.96 -7.06
C GLN A 356 -8.27 28.28 -6.29
N GLU A 357 -8.91 29.32 -6.86
CA GLU A 357 -9.05 30.61 -6.17
C GLU A 357 -9.87 30.50 -4.88
N ALA A 358 -10.97 29.72 -4.91
CA ALA A 358 -11.79 29.47 -3.74
C ALA A 358 -11.03 28.66 -2.70
N ALA A 359 -10.33 27.60 -3.11
CA ALA A 359 -9.49 26.79 -2.24
C ALA A 359 -8.37 27.61 -1.60
N GLN A 360 -7.71 28.47 -2.36
CA GLN A 360 -6.64 29.35 -1.87
C GLN A 360 -7.18 30.38 -0.85
N ALA A 361 -8.36 30.96 -1.11
CA ALA A 361 -8.98 31.90 -0.17
C ALA A 361 -9.28 31.29 1.20
N ILE A 362 -9.52 29.97 1.26
CA ILE A 362 -9.71 29.22 2.51
C ILE A 362 -8.36 28.88 3.15
N TRP A 363 -7.44 28.28 2.39
CA TRP A 363 -6.21 27.70 2.94
C TRP A 363 -5.11 28.70 3.25
N THR A 364 -4.92 29.74 2.42
CA THR A 364 -3.85 30.72 2.61
C THR A 364 -3.83 31.35 4.01
N PRO A 365 -4.94 31.91 4.55
CA PRO A 365 -4.89 32.53 5.88
C PRO A 365 -4.58 31.52 7.00
N ILE A 366 -4.99 30.26 6.85
CA ILE A 366 -4.72 29.20 7.83
C ILE A 366 -3.24 28.80 7.77
N LEU A 367 -2.70 28.57 6.58
CA LEU A 367 -1.31 28.16 6.38
C LEU A 367 -0.31 29.26 6.73
N GLU A 368 -0.63 30.52 6.42
CA GLU A 368 0.15 31.68 6.89
C GLU A 368 0.13 31.77 8.41
N LYS A 369 -1.03 31.52 9.05
CA LYS A 369 -1.11 31.52 10.50
C LYS A 369 -0.33 30.36 11.14
N LEU A 370 -0.30 29.19 10.51
CA LEU A 370 0.49 28.05 10.96
C LEU A 370 1.99 28.35 10.95
N ALA A 371 2.48 29.06 9.92
CA ALA A 371 3.87 29.47 9.82
C ALA A 371 4.29 30.55 10.84
N GLU A 372 3.35 31.19 11.55
CA GLU A 372 3.66 32.14 12.64
C GLU A 372 3.96 31.45 13.98
N PHE A 373 3.62 30.16 14.14
CA PHE A 373 3.93 29.43 15.37
C PHE A 373 5.44 29.17 15.49
N ASP A 374 5.93 29.15 16.72
CA ASP A 374 7.36 28.96 17.00
C ASP A 374 7.83 27.59 16.47
N GLY A 375 8.92 27.59 15.71
CA GLY A 375 9.49 26.37 15.12
C GLY A 375 8.76 25.83 13.89
N MET A 376 7.95 26.64 13.19
CA MET A 376 7.28 26.26 11.93
C MET A 376 7.91 26.93 10.71
N GLU A 377 7.99 26.19 9.60
CA GLU A 377 8.37 26.73 8.28
C GLU A 377 7.13 27.19 7.48
N PRO A 378 7.29 28.02 6.42
CA PRO A 378 6.21 28.30 5.48
C PRO A 378 5.71 27.03 4.78
N ALA A 379 4.40 26.93 4.57
CA ALA A 379 3.81 25.79 3.87
C ALA A 379 4.07 25.84 2.35
N GLU A 380 4.37 24.68 1.78
CA GLU A 380 4.30 24.46 0.33
C GLU A 380 2.87 24.06 -0.05
N THR A 381 2.35 24.59 -1.15
CA THR A 381 0.95 24.34 -1.56
C THR A 381 0.84 24.05 -3.06
N LYS A 382 -0.09 23.16 -3.41
CA LYS A 382 -0.48 22.86 -4.78
C LYS A 382 -1.99 22.63 -4.84
N TYR A 383 -2.65 23.32 -5.76
CA TYR A 383 -4.07 23.12 -6.05
C TYR A 383 -4.21 22.43 -7.41
N THR A 384 -5.14 21.49 -7.53
CA THR A 384 -5.35 20.73 -8.77
C THR A 384 -6.83 20.52 -9.00
N ASP A 385 -7.31 20.89 -10.18
CA ASP A 385 -8.70 20.73 -10.58
C ASP A 385 -8.88 19.46 -11.41
N PHE A 386 -9.98 18.76 -11.15
CA PHE A 386 -10.43 17.58 -11.86
C PHE A 386 -11.85 17.80 -12.36
N SER A 387 -12.13 17.34 -13.57
CA SER A 387 -13.43 17.55 -14.21
C SER A 387 -14.47 16.51 -13.81
N SER A 388 -14.03 15.40 -13.21
CA SER A 388 -14.90 14.29 -12.80
C SER A 388 -14.38 13.55 -11.55
N TYR A 389 -15.27 12.79 -10.89
CA TYR A 389 -14.91 11.89 -9.80
C TYR A 389 -13.88 10.87 -10.25
N LYS A 390 -14.03 10.27 -11.45
CA LYS A 390 -13.13 9.24 -11.95
C LYS A 390 -11.71 9.77 -12.14
N GLU A 391 -11.55 10.94 -12.76
CA GLU A 391 -10.24 11.58 -12.93
C GLU A 391 -9.59 11.87 -11.57
N PHE A 392 -10.35 12.50 -10.66
CA PHE A 392 -9.89 12.78 -9.29
C PHE A 392 -9.47 11.49 -8.58
N TYR A 393 -10.36 10.49 -8.56
CA TYR A 393 -10.16 9.27 -7.81
C TYR A 393 -8.95 8.53 -8.39
N THR A 394 -8.86 8.35 -9.71
CA THR A 394 -7.70 7.73 -10.37
C THR A 394 -6.38 8.44 -10.05
N ALA A 395 -6.36 9.77 -10.08
CA ALA A 395 -5.14 10.54 -9.93
C ALA A 395 -4.67 10.65 -8.46
N ILE A 396 -5.59 10.57 -7.49
CA ILE A 396 -5.30 10.91 -6.09
C ILE A 396 -5.46 9.72 -5.14
N LEU A 397 -6.40 8.81 -5.42
CA LEU A 397 -6.86 7.77 -4.47
C LEU A 397 -6.92 6.34 -5.05
N GLY A 398 -6.92 6.20 -6.37
CA GLY A 398 -7.12 4.95 -7.09
C GLY A 398 -5.87 4.10 -7.11
N GLY A 399 -6.05 2.77 -7.10
CA GLY A 399 -5.00 1.84 -7.49
C GLY A 399 -4.94 1.74 -9.02
N GLY A 400 -3.81 1.34 -9.60
CA GLY A 400 -3.78 0.99 -11.03
C GLY A 400 -4.91 0.00 -11.37
N HIS A 401 -5.72 0.33 -12.39
CA HIS A 401 -7.09 -0.14 -12.58
C HIS A 401 -7.29 -1.66 -12.75
N GLY A 402 -8.42 -2.15 -12.23
CA GLY A 402 -9.11 -3.34 -12.75
C GLY A 402 -10.19 -2.95 -13.77
N GLY A 403 -10.21 -3.58 -14.94
CA GLY A 403 -11.25 -3.36 -15.96
C GLY A 403 -11.17 -4.30 -17.17
N CYS A 404 -11.69 -5.53 -17.00
CA CYS A 404 -12.26 -6.46 -17.98
C CYS A 404 -11.43 -6.93 -19.21
N GLY A 405 -10.86 -8.14 -19.08
CA GLY A 405 -10.96 -9.17 -20.12
C GLY A 405 -9.66 -9.78 -20.63
N HIS A 406 -9.01 -10.67 -19.86
CA HIS A 406 -8.86 -12.10 -20.19
C HIS A 406 -8.14 -12.85 -19.05
N GLN A 407 -8.39 -14.15 -19.03
CA GLN A 407 -8.28 -15.09 -17.91
C GLN A 407 -6.91 -15.23 -17.23
N HIS A 408 -7.00 -15.56 -15.94
CA HIS A 408 -5.95 -15.88 -14.98
C HIS A 408 -4.79 -16.75 -15.44
N LYS A 409 -3.60 -16.42 -14.92
CA LYS A 409 -2.74 -17.36 -14.17
C LYS A 409 -2.04 -16.65 -13.00
N ARG A 410 -2.49 -16.94 -11.78
CA ARG A 410 -1.83 -16.62 -10.52
C ARG A 410 -0.76 -17.67 -10.23
N ALA A 411 0.44 -17.26 -9.82
CA ALA A 411 1.36 -18.12 -9.07
C ALA A 411 1.16 -17.84 -7.58
N ILE A 412 0.06 -18.38 -7.04
CA ILE A 412 0.04 -18.89 -5.66
C ILE A 412 1.14 -19.95 -5.62
N ALA A 413 1.97 -19.99 -4.56
CA ALA A 413 2.90 -21.10 -4.30
C ALA A 413 2.23 -22.40 -4.75
N LYS A 414 2.73 -23.02 -5.83
CA LYS A 414 1.99 -24.04 -6.60
C LYS A 414 1.16 -24.95 -5.71
N ARG A 415 -0.11 -24.62 -5.47
CA ARG A 415 -1.19 -25.49 -4.98
C ARG A 415 -2.50 -24.88 -5.44
N HIS A 416 -2.93 -25.35 -6.62
CA HIS A 416 -4.23 -25.16 -7.28
C HIS A 416 -4.54 -23.79 -7.90
N ASP A 417 -4.12 -23.63 -9.15
CA ASP A 417 -4.93 -23.20 -10.30
C ASP A 417 -6.29 -22.48 -9.98
N GLY A 418 -6.30 -21.22 -9.49
CA GLY A 418 -7.60 -20.54 -9.24
C GLY A 418 -7.56 -19.10 -8.71
N HIS A 419 -8.64 -18.37 -8.97
CA HIS A 419 -8.95 -16.98 -8.55
C HIS A 419 -9.20 -16.86 -7.02
N GLY A 420 -8.80 -15.78 -6.31
CA GLY A 420 -9.36 -15.46 -4.97
C GLY A 420 -8.74 -14.36 -4.04
N ALA A 421 -9.49 -13.85 -3.06
CA ALA A 421 -9.04 -12.88 -2.06
C ALA A 421 -8.28 -13.52 -0.87
N THR A 422 -7.35 -12.80 -0.25
CA THR A 422 -6.48 -13.30 0.84
C THR A 422 -6.47 -12.35 2.04
N PRO A 423 -6.64 -12.83 3.29
CA PRO A 423 -6.51 -12.00 4.50
C PRO A 423 -5.11 -11.42 4.68
N MET A 424 -5.01 -10.18 5.18
CA MET A 424 -3.74 -9.46 5.36
C MET A 424 -3.19 -9.52 6.80
N GLY A 425 -4.03 -9.82 7.80
CA GLY A 425 -3.62 -10.01 9.19
C GLY A 425 -4.22 -8.97 10.15
N ILE A 426 -3.55 -8.74 11.28
CA ILE A 426 -3.92 -7.72 12.27
C ILE A 426 -2.90 -6.58 12.24
N ILE A 427 -3.36 -5.33 12.07
CA ILE A 427 -2.51 -4.13 12.13
C ILE A 427 -2.51 -3.53 13.52
N PRO A 428 -1.33 -3.12 14.03
CA PRO A 428 -1.24 -2.12 15.08
C PRO A 428 -1.84 -0.77 14.64
N MET A 429 -3.06 -0.48 15.07
CA MET A 429 -3.66 0.85 14.96
C MET A 429 -4.57 1.14 16.15
N ASP A 430 -4.80 2.41 16.40
CA ASP A 430 -5.73 2.84 17.41
C ASP A 430 -6.34 4.20 17.05
N SER A 431 -7.62 4.43 17.33
CA SER A 431 -8.30 5.63 16.84
C SER A 431 -9.28 6.24 17.82
N ARG A 432 -9.61 7.51 17.56
CA ARG A 432 -10.69 8.22 18.25
C ARG A 432 -11.42 9.16 17.30
N LEU A 433 -12.74 9.22 17.46
CA LEU A 433 -13.58 10.22 16.84
C LEU A 433 -13.57 11.52 17.67
N LEU A 434 -13.38 12.65 17.00
CA LEU A 434 -13.32 13.98 17.63
C LEU A 434 -14.42 14.89 17.07
N GLY A 435 -15.33 15.27 17.97
CA GLY A 435 -16.31 16.34 17.74
C GLY A 435 -15.76 17.75 17.94
N LYS A 436 -16.59 18.76 17.64
CA LYS A 436 -16.20 20.19 17.65
C LYS A 436 -15.57 20.65 18.97
N GLU A 437 -16.18 20.31 20.10
CA GLU A 437 -15.70 20.75 21.41
C GLU A 437 -14.29 20.22 21.72
N HIS A 438 -13.95 19.02 21.22
CA HIS A 438 -12.62 18.42 21.36
C HIS A 438 -11.59 19.13 20.49
N LEU A 439 -11.96 19.50 19.25
CA LEU A 439 -11.10 20.20 18.30
C LEU A 439 -10.81 21.65 18.73
N GLU A 440 -11.68 22.24 19.54
CA GLU A 440 -11.54 23.59 20.10
C GLU A 440 -10.98 23.58 21.53
N SER A 441 -10.63 22.41 22.08
CA SER A 441 -10.13 22.27 23.44
C SER A 441 -8.72 22.86 23.60
N GLN A 442 -8.46 23.48 24.75
CA GLN A 442 -7.13 23.96 25.13
C GLN A 442 -6.15 22.81 25.38
N ASP A 443 -6.66 21.61 25.68
CA ASP A 443 -5.84 20.43 25.98
C ASP A 443 -5.47 19.63 24.71
N LEU A 444 -5.97 20.02 23.53
CA LEU A 444 -5.77 19.27 22.29
C LEU A 444 -4.29 19.16 21.90
N ALA A 445 -3.50 20.22 22.05
CA ALA A 445 -2.08 20.21 21.72
C ALA A 445 -1.32 19.14 22.51
N GLN A 446 -1.56 19.09 23.83
CA GLN A 446 -0.96 18.07 24.70
C GLN A 446 -1.49 16.67 24.35
N ALA A 447 -2.78 16.54 24.06
CA ALA A 447 -3.37 15.26 23.70
C ALA A 447 -2.78 14.69 22.41
N LEU A 448 -2.56 15.53 21.39
CA LEU A 448 -1.90 15.16 20.14
C LEU A 448 -0.45 14.74 20.37
N GLN A 449 0.30 15.50 21.18
CA GLN A 449 1.68 15.18 21.52
C GLN A 449 1.78 13.82 22.23
N ASP A 450 0.93 13.59 23.23
CA ASP A 450 0.91 12.36 24.02
C ASP A 450 0.41 11.16 23.21
N ALA A 451 -0.41 11.39 22.18
CA ALA A 451 -0.95 10.36 21.30
C ALA A 451 0.02 9.97 20.18
N MET A 452 0.99 10.82 19.86
CA MET A 452 1.89 10.61 18.73
C MET A 452 2.69 9.32 18.91
N PRO A 453 2.51 8.30 18.04
CA PRO A 453 3.26 7.06 18.15
C PRO A 453 4.77 7.34 18.06
N GLN A 454 5.50 7.03 19.15
CA GLN A 454 6.96 7.15 19.22
C GLN A 454 7.63 5.85 18.78
N VAL A 455 7.22 5.39 17.60
CA VAL A 455 7.65 4.13 17.00
C VAL A 455 8.09 4.37 15.56
N GLU A 456 8.67 3.38 14.92
CA GLU A 456 9.05 3.49 13.52
C GLU A 456 7.82 3.81 12.66
N GLN A 457 7.97 4.80 11.77
CA GLN A 457 6.89 5.36 10.95
C GLN A 457 5.65 5.86 11.73
N GLY A 458 5.84 6.18 13.01
CA GLY A 458 4.79 6.69 13.86
C GLY A 458 4.19 7.99 13.34
N GLN A 459 2.86 8.01 13.19
CA GLN A 459 2.13 9.20 12.74
C GLN A 459 0.70 9.21 13.31
N LEU A 460 0.11 10.41 13.36
CA LEU A 460 -1.32 10.57 13.51
C LEU A 460 -1.94 10.86 12.14
N ARG A 461 -2.73 9.92 11.64
CA ARG A 461 -3.51 10.07 10.40
C ARG A 461 -4.89 10.61 10.74
N GLY A 462 -5.23 11.77 10.22
CA GLY A 462 -6.51 12.42 10.47
C GLY A 462 -7.38 12.49 9.23
N HIS A 463 -8.67 12.23 9.40
CA HIS A 463 -9.66 12.30 8.33
C HIS A 463 -10.71 13.35 8.67
N LEU A 464 -10.75 14.46 7.93
CA LEU A 464 -11.83 15.46 7.98
C LEU A 464 -12.97 15.00 7.07
N ILE A 465 -13.74 14.04 7.55
CA ILE A 465 -14.78 13.36 6.78
C ILE A 465 -16.15 13.34 7.49
N GLY A 466 -16.22 13.88 8.71
CA GLY A 466 -17.45 14.13 9.44
C GLY A 466 -18.10 15.45 9.04
N GLY A 467 -18.86 16.08 9.94
CA GLY A 467 -19.52 17.34 9.58
C GLY A 467 -20.68 17.15 8.58
N GLY A 468 -21.20 18.26 8.03
CA GLY A 468 -22.22 18.29 6.97
C GLY A 468 -23.30 17.20 7.02
N ALA A 469 -23.36 16.38 5.98
CA ALA A 469 -24.31 15.27 5.83
C ALA A 469 -24.13 14.16 6.86
N VAL A 470 -22.94 13.96 7.43
CA VAL A 470 -22.71 12.98 8.50
C VAL A 470 -23.42 13.39 9.78
N LEU A 471 -23.33 14.67 10.16
CA LEU A 471 -24.02 15.22 11.35
C LEU A 471 -25.53 15.32 11.15
N SER A 472 -25.95 15.73 9.96
CA SER A 472 -27.36 15.98 9.63
C SER A 472 -28.12 14.77 9.11
N SER A 473 -27.45 13.61 8.98
CA SER A 473 -28.09 12.38 8.53
C SER A 473 -29.29 12.03 9.43
N THR A 474 -30.42 11.75 8.78
CA THR A 474 -31.66 11.28 9.44
C THR A 474 -31.88 9.79 9.22
N GLU A 475 -30.93 9.11 8.58
CA GLU A 475 -30.98 7.68 8.33
C GLU A 475 -30.91 6.91 9.66
N ASP A 476 -31.87 6.02 9.91
CA ASP A 476 -31.79 5.08 11.03
C ASP A 476 -30.82 3.95 10.66
N THR A 477 -29.58 4.07 11.15
CA THR A 477 -28.47 3.14 10.89
C THR A 477 -27.87 2.65 12.20
N ALA A 478 -27.28 1.46 12.20
CA ALA A 478 -26.54 0.94 13.35
C ALA A 478 -25.17 1.58 13.60
N VAL A 479 -24.71 2.47 12.72
CA VAL A 479 -23.43 3.19 12.86
C VAL A 479 -23.34 3.84 14.25
N LEU A 480 -22.15 3.77 14.87
CA LEU A 480 -21.86 4.40 16.16
C LEU A 480 -22.43 5.84 16.23
N PRO A 481 -23.32 6.15 17.18
CA PRO A 481 -23.96 7.46 17.24
C PRO A 481 -23.00 8.65 17.34
N ALA A 482 -21.79 8.45 17.88
CA ALA A 482 -20.75 9.47 17.97
C ALA A 482 -20.35 10.05 16.60
N TRP A 483 -20.52 9.32 15.49
CA TRP A 483 -20.34 9.87 14.14
C TRP A 483 -21.20 11.11 13.88
N ARG A 484 -22.39 11.19 14.47
CA ARG A 484 -23.34 12.31 14.32
C ARG A 484 -22.94 13.58 15.06
N GLN A 485 -21.83 13.56 15.78
CA GLN A 485 -21.20 14.74 16.39
C GLN A 485 -19.72 14.91 15.98
N THR A 486 -19.21 14.07 15.08
CA THR A 486 -17.79 14.00 14.73
C THR A 486 -17.46 14.85 13.51
N TYR A 487 -16.30 15.50 13.55
CA TYR A 487 -15.66 16.13 12.37
C TYR A 487 -14.44 15.34 11.93
N VAL A 488 -13.61 14.91 12.89
CA VAL A 488 -12.33 14.25 12.64
C VAL A 488 -12.34 12.82 13.14
N HIS A 489 -11.89 11.90 12.30
CA HIS A 489 -11.45 10.57 12.72
C HIS A 489 -9.92 10.56 12.78
N LEU A 490 -9.34 10.41 13.97
CA LEU A 490 -7.89 10.49 14.18
C LEU A 490 -7.32 9.13 14.59
N ILE A 491 -6.29 8.67 13.88
CA ILE A 491 -5.71 7.33 13.98
C ILE A 491 -4.24 7.45 14.32
N GLY A 492 -3.79 6.77 15.38
CA GLY A 492 -2.39 6.43 15.57
C GLY A 492 -2.04 5.21 14.73
N THR A 493 -0.93 5.27 14.00
CA THR A 493 -0.39 4.18 13.20
C THR A 493 1.14 4.19 13.26
N GLY A 494 1.77 3.02 13.12
CA GLY A 494 3.22 2.84 13.13
C GLY A 494 3.59 1.37 13.35
N VAL A 495 4.89 1.06 13.34
CA VAL A 495 5.39 -0.30 13.58
C VAL A 495 5.73 -0.45 15.06
N GLY A 496 4.91 -1.21 15.79
CA GLY A 496 5.10 -1.51 17.22
C GLY A 496 3.90 -1.13 18.07
N ASP A 497 4.07 -1.22 19.40
CA ASP A 497 2.98 -0.99 20.35
C ASP A 497 2.84 0.49 20.71
N PHE A 498 1.67 1.05 20.40
CA PHE A 498 1.26 2.38 20.83
C PHE A 498 -0.25 2.39 21.10
N LYS A 499 -0.72 3.40 21.82
CA LYS A 499 -2.14 3.62 22.11
C LYS A 499 -2.44 5.12 22.02
N VAL A 500 -3.66 5.48 21.65
CA VAL A 500 -4.11 6.89 21.61
C VAL A 500 -4.91 7.30 22.86
N ASP A 501 -4.47 6.85 24.04
CA ASP A 501 -5.20 7.05 25.31
C ASP A 501 -5.44 8.51 25.68
N SER A 502 -4.52 9.40 25.33
CA SER A 502 -4.70 10.84 25.52
C SER A 502 -5.88 11.38 24.71
N LEU A 503 -6.13 10.86 23.50
CA LEU A 503 -7.32 11.19 22.70
C LEU A 503 -8.60 10.65 23.33
N ARG A 504 -8.58 9.43 23.90
CA ARG A 504 -9.73 8.90 24.66
C ARG A 504 -10.07 9.75 25.87
N LYS A 505 -9.05 10.21 26.61
CA LYS A 505 -9.24 11.12 27.75
C LYS A 505 -9.78 12.47 27.33
N LEU A 506 -9.34 12.98 26.18
CA LEU A 506 -9.83 14.24 25.60
C LEU A 506 -11.29 14.13 25.16
N ALA A 507 -11.68 13.01 24.54
CA ALA A 507 -13.01 12.77 23.98
C ALA A 507 -13.68 11.52 24.58
N PRO A 508 -14.04 11.51 25.88
CA PRO A 508 -14.58 10.34 26.56
C PRO A 508 -16.02 9.99 26.14
N ASP A 509 -16.76 10.93 25.56
CA ASP A 509 -18.15 10.81 25.12
C ASP A 509 -18.31 10.35 23.65
N THR A 510 -17.20 10.16 22.93
CA THR A 510 -17.20 9.65 21.56
C THR A 510 -16.93 8.14 21.53
N GLY A 511 -16.07 7.68 20.62
CA GLY A 511 -15.74 6.28 20.39
C GLY A 511 -14.68 6.16 19.31
N ALA A 512 -14.58 4.98 18.72
CA ALA A 512 -13.63 4.65 17.66
C ALA A 512 -14.35 4.00 16.48
N TYR A 513 -13.81 4.14 15.27
CA TYR A 513 -14.36 3.46 14.11
C TYR A 513 -13.90 2.00 14.11
N VAL A 514 -14.84 1.08 14.21
CA VAL A 514 -14.55 -0.36 14.33
C VAL A 514 -13.72 -0.95 13.19
N ASN A 515 -13.63 -0.35 12.01
CA ASN A 515 -12.75 -0.88 10.95
C ASN A 515 -11.31 -0.35 11.05
N GLU A 516 -11.07 0.75 11.76
CA GLU A 516 -9.75 1.41 11.85
C GLU A 516 -9.43 1.71 13.33
N ALA A 517 -9.37 0.69 14.18
CA ALA A 517 -9.15 0.82 15.61
C ALA A 517 -8.36 -0.37 16.17
N SER A 518 -8.00 -0.31 17.46
CA SER A 518 -7.26 -1.40 18.10
C SER A 518 -8.16 -2.62 18.33
N HIS A 519 -7.65 -3.82 18.04
CA HIS A 519 -8.29 -5.07 18.45
C HIS A 519 -8.33 -5.23 19.98
N GLU A 520 -7.45 -4.53 20.69
CA GLU A 520 -7.43 -4.41 22.15
C GLU A 520 -8.08 -3.11 22.64
N ASN A 521 -9.09 -2.58 21.91
CA ASN A 521 -9.78 -1.39 22.37
C ASN A 521 -10.48 -1.68 23.72
N PRO A 522 -10.14 -0.94 24.80
CA PRO A 522 -10.82 -1.09 26.07
C PRO A 522 -12.23 -0.50 25.95
N ASN A 523 -13.25 -1.24 26.37
CA ASN A 523 -14.66 -0.89 26.19
C ASN A 523 -15.14 -0.98 24.73
N TRP A 524 -14.58 -1.88 23.93
CA TRP A 524 -14.89 -2.09 22.50
C TRP A 524 -16.38 -2.04 22.16
N LYS A 525 -17.28 -2.58 22.99
CA LYS A 525 -18.74 -2.52 22.77
C LYS A 525 -19.27 -1.09 22.71
N THR A 526 -18.87 -0.27 23.69
CA THR A 526 -19.27 1.13 23.79
C THR A 526 -18.56 1.97 22.73
N ASP A 527 -17.26 1.75 22.55
CA ASP A 527 -16.45 2.52 21.62
C ASP A 527 -16.83 2.27 20.15
N PHE A 528 -17.27 1.07 19.78
CA PHE A 528 -17.58 0.72 18.38
C PHE A 528 -19.06 0.84 18.02
N TRP A 529 -19.99 0.64 18.97
CA TRP A 529 -21.43 0.71 18.68
C TRP A 529 -22.23 1.55 19.69
N GLY A 530 -21.67 1.87 20.85
CA GLY A 530 -22.32 2.71 21.86
C GLY A 530 -23.69 2.17 22.24
N SER A 531 -24.69 3.05 22.26
CA SER A 531 -26.07 2.69 22.59
C SER A 531 -26.74 1.71 21.61
N ASN A 532 -26.13 1.48 20.43
CA ASN A 532 -26.69 0.55 19.45
C ASN A 532 -26.37 -0.92 19.77
N TYR A 533 -25.41 -1.21 20.65
CA TYR A 533 -24.93 -2.57 20.89
C TYR A 533 -26.04 -3.53 21.33
N GLU A 534 -26.92 -3.13 22.26
CA GLU A 534 -27.98 -4.01 22.77
C GLU A 534 -28.97 -4.42 21.66
N ARG A 535 -29.40 -3.48 20.81
CA ARG A 535 -30.28 -3.77 19.67
C ARG A 535 -29.57 -4.64 18.63
N LEU A 536 -28.28 -4.40 18.38
CA LEU A 536 -27.48 -5.24 17.50
C LEU A 536 -27.37 -6.68 18.02
N SER A 537 -27.16 -6.84 19.33
CA SER A 537 -27.12 -8.14 20.00
C SER A 537 -28.43 -8.91 19.84
N GLU A 538 -29.58 -8.27 20.07
CA GLU A 538 -30.91 -8.90 19.87
C GLU A 538 -31.11 -9.38 18.42
N ILE A 539 -30.70 -8.57 17.44
CA ILE A 539 -30.81 -8.91 16.02
C ILE A 539 -29.84 -10.04 15.66
N LYS A 540 -28.62 -10.02 16.19
CA LYS A 540 -27.64 -11.09 16.01
C LYS A 540 -28.19 -12.42 16.52
N THR A 541 -28.74 -12.46 17.74
CA THR A 541 -29.38 -13.66 18.30
C THR A 541 -30.56 -14.14 17.47
N LYS A 542 -31.32 -13.23 16.84
CA LYS A 542 -32.44 -13.59 15.96
C LYS A 542 -31.98 -14.29 14.68
N TYR A 543 -30.98 -13.74 13.98
CA TYR A 543 -30.56 -14.21 12.65
C TYR A 543 -29.45 -15.26 12.69
N ASP A 544 -28.69 -15.34 13.77
CA ASP A 544 -27.64 -16.33 13.99
C ASP A 544 -27.56 -16.78 15.46
N PRO A 545 -28.57 -17.51 15.96
CA PRO A 545 -28.63 -17.98 17.35
C PRO A 545 -27.55 -19.00 17.72
N ASN A 546 -26.87 -19.57 16.72
CA ASN A 546 -25.87 -20.63 16.91
C ASN A 546 -24.44 -20.12 16.67
N GLY A 547 -24.25 -18.83 16.37
CA GLY A 547 -22.95 -18.21 16.08
C GLY A 547 -22.21 -18.85 14.91
N VAL A 548 -22.91 -19.14 13.81
CA VAL A 548 -22.30 -19.56 12.54
C VAL A 548 -21.31 -18.50 12.06
N PHE A 549 -21.68 -17.23 12.20
CA PHE A 549 -20.85 -16.09 11.84
C PHE A 549 -20.22 -15.50 13.09
N TRP A 550 -18.97 -15.83 13.38
CA TRP A 550 -18.27 -15.28 14.52
C TRP A 550 -17.04 -14.51 14.07
N VAL A 551 -16.91 -13.28 14.55
CA VAL A 551 -15.75 -12.41 14.36
C VAL A 551 -15.44 -11.70 15.68
N THR A 552 -14.18 -11.37 15.91
CA THR A 552 -13.77 -10.62 17.10
C THR A 552 -12.78 -9.52 16.73
N PRO A 553 -12.94 -8.28 17.23
CA PRO A 553 -14.13 -7.74 17.90
C PRO A 553 -15.38 -7.78 17.02
N GLY A 554 -16.53 -8.14 17.57
CA GLY A 554 -17.80 -8.29 16.84
C GLY A 554 -19.01 -8.46 17.76
N ILE A 555 -20.22 -8.22 17.26
CA ILE A 555 -21.42 -8.32 18.11
C ILE A 555 -21.57 -9.73 18.68
N ASN A 556 -21.72 -9.80 20.00
CA ASN A 556 -21.76 -11.04 20.80
C ASN A 556 -20.49 -11.90 20.68
N ALA A 557 -19.34 -11.32 20.27
CA ALA A 557 -18.08 -12.06 20.22
C ALA A 557 -17.74 -12.68 21.58
N ASP A 558 -18.05 -11.97 22.68
CA ASP A 558 -17.79 -12.34 24.06
C ASP A 558 -18.65 -13.51 24.60
N GLU A 559 -19.61 -14.01 23.83
CA GLU A 559 -20.30 -15.28 24.14
C GLU A 559 -19.43 -16.50 23.80
N TYR A 560 -18.32 -16.29 23.09
CA TYR A 560 -17.41 -17.33 22.63
C TYR A 560 -15.97 -17.07 23.08
N SER A 561 -15.15 -18.11 23.04
CA SER A 561 -13.71 -18.06 23.31
C SER A 561 -12.99 -19.12 22.51
N ILE A 562 -11.72 -18.88 22.19
CA ILE A 562 -10.84 -19.91 21.63
C ILE A 562 -10.24 -20.74 22.77
N ILE A 563 -10.50 -22.05 22.75
CA ILE A 563 -9.94 -23.02 23.71
C ILE A 563 -9.24 -24.11 22.90
N ASP A 564 -7.93 -24.27 23.08
CA ASP A 564 -7.12 -25.27 22.36
C ASP A 564 -7.32 -25.24 20.82
N GLY A 565 -7.39 -24.03 20.24
CA GLY A 565 -7.60 -23.81 18.80
C GLY A 565 -9.05 -23.97 18.33
N ARG A 566 -10.00 -24.19 19.25
CA ARG A 566 -11.43 -24.35 18.94
C ARG A 566 -12.20 -23.11 19.32
N LEU A 567 -13.07 -22.66 18.42
CA LEU A 567 -14.13 -21.72 18.77
C LEU A 567 -15.19 -22.43 19.62
N CYS A 568 -15.33 -22.04 20.87
CA CYS A 568 -16.27 -22.62 21.82
C CYS A 568 -17.28 -21.59 22.32
N ASN A 569 -18.54 -22.01 22.51
CA ASN A 569 -19.59 -21.23 23.15
C ASN A 569 -19.37 -21.20 24.68
N THR A 570 -18.28 -20.53 25.04
CA THR A 570 -17.86 -20.25 26.41
C THR A 570 -17.59 -18.76 26.48
N ALA A 571 -18.32 -18.06 27.35
CA ALA A 571 -18.19 -16.61 27.46
C ALA A 571 -16.77 -16.19 27.87
N SER A 572 -16.32 -15.07 27.31
CA SER A 572 -15.08 -14.40 27.70
C SER A 572 -15.10 -14.06 29.19
N THR A 573 -13.96 -14.22 29.86
CA THR A 573 -13.80 -13.82 31.27
C THR A 573 -13.45 -12.34 31.43
N ASP A 574 -13.05 -11.68 30.35
CA ASP A 574 -12.70 -10.27 30.35
C ASP A 574 -13.89 -9.42 29.86
N PRO A 575 -14.47 -8.56 30.71
CA PRO A 575 -15.60 -7.72 30.32
C PRO A 575 -15.19 -6.47 29.53
N ASP A 576 -13.91 -6.07 29.59
CA ASP A 576 -13.43 -4.80 29.08
C ASP A 576 -12.83 -4.95 27.67
N PHE A 577 -12.33 -6.13 27.32
CA PHE A 577 -11.75 -6.44 26.01
C PHE A 577 -12.60 -7.45 25.22
N ALA A 578 -12.48 -7.40 23.90
CA ALA A 578 -13.04 -8.45 23.05
C ALA A 578 -12.25 -9.76 23.28
N PRO A 579 -12.90 -10.94 23.21
CA PRO A 579 -12.14 -12.18 23.32
C PRO A 579 -11.08 -12.25 22.22
N PRO A 580 -9.86 -12.69 22.53
CA PRO A 580 -8.80 -12.76 21.54
C PRO A 580 -9.19 -13.74 20.43
N GLY A 581 -8.89 -13.37 19.18
CA GLY A 581 -8.89 -14.30 18.06
C GLY A 581 -7.74 -15.30 18.19
N ASP A 582 -7.81 -16.39 17.44
CA ASP A 582 -6.71 -17.34 17.22
C ASP A 582 -5.99 -17.13 15.90
N ASN A 583 -6.31 -16.02 15.22
CA ASN A 583 -5.49 -15.51 14.15
C ASN A 583 -4.16 -15.03 14.77
N LYS A 584 -3.11 -15.83 14.59
CA LYS A 584 -1.73 -15.52 14.99
C LYS A 584 -0.91 -14.95 13.85
N ASN A 585 -1.55 -14.49 12.78
CA ASN A 585 -0.91 -13.72 11.74
C ASN A 585 -0.94 -12.25 12.22
N PRO A 586 0.08 -11.76 12.97
CA PRO A 586 0.28 -10.32 12.96
C PRO A 586 0.35 -9.97 11.48
N GLY A 587 -0.43 -8.99 11.02
CA GLY A 587 -0.16 -8.48 9.69
C GLY A 587 1.33 -8.17 9.69
N THR A 588 2.09 -8.68 8.72
CA THR A 588 3.50 -8.34 8.60
C THR A 588 3.50 -6.83 8.49
N SER A 589 3.77 -6.15 9.60
CA SER A 589 4.08 -4.75 9.59
C SER A 589 5.54 -4.65 9.13
N SER A 590 5.82 -5.16 7.93
CA SER A 590 6.39 -4.22 6.99
C SER A 590 5.29 -3.17 6.80
N PRO A 591 5.59 -1.88 6.94
CA PRO A 591 4.60 -0.81 6.86
C PRO A 591 3.85 -0.82 5.53
N ASP A 592 4.21 -1.75 4.66
CA ASP A 592 3.83 -1.82 3.31
C ASP A 592 2.55 -2.51 2.86
N ASN A 593 1.81 -3.12 3.77
CA ASN A 593 0.47 -3.62 3.41
C ASN A 593 -0.68 -3.06 4.24
N GLU A 594 -0.37 -2.39 5.33
CA GLU A 594 -1.33 -2.19 6.40
C GLU A 594 -1.22 -0.73 6.94
N THR A 595 -0.05 -0.05 6.81
CA THR A 595 -0.12 1.41 6.71
C THR A 595 -0.75 1.74 5.36
N GLY A 596 -2.00 2.17 5.37
CA GLY A 596 -2.45 3.07 4.33
C GLY A 596 -1.67 4.40 4.39
N SER A 597 -0.33 4.45 4.26
CA SER A 597 0.12 5.41 3.27
C SER A 597 -0.61 4.99 1.98
N PRO A 598 -1.07 5.90 1.13
CA PRO A 598 -1.69 5.51 -0.14
C PRO A 598 -0.80 4.64 -1.08
N PHE A 599 0.33 4.16 -0.58
CA PHE A 599 1.41 3.36 -1.16
C PHE A 599 1.99 2.62 0.01
N PRO A 600 2.20 1.30 -0.06
CA PRO A 600 3.53 0.78 0.31
C PRO A 600 3.88 -0.63 -0.34
N GLY A 601 5.14 -1.09 -0.43
CA GLY A 601 5.55 -2.47 -0.88
C GLY A 601 6.17 -3.47 0.15
N THR A 602 5.72 -4.77 0.17
CA THR A 602 6.38 -6.08 -0.25
C THR A 602 6.90 -7.31 0.72
N GLU A 603 7.84 -8.27 0.34
CA GLU A 603 8.47 -9.58 0.93
C GLU A 603 7.72 -10.86 1.47
N PRO A 604 8.30 -12.15 1.58
CA PRO A 604 9.55 -12.86 1.12
C PRO A 604 9.45 -14.37 0.59
N ASP A 605 10.60 -14.97 0.18
CA ASP A 605 11.13 -16.38 0.34
C ASP A 605 11.36 -17.46 -0.81
N ASP A 606 12.62 -17.94 -0.80
CA ASP A 606 13.56 -18.93 -1.43
C ASP A 606 13.30 -20.08 -2.48
N GLY A 607 14.38 -20.43 -3.26
CA GLY A 607 14.49 -21.74 -3.97
C GLY A 607 15.45 -22.04 -5.17
N ASN A 608 16.75 -21.63 -5.16
CA ASN A 608 17.97 -22.27 -5.78
C ASN A 608 18.03 -22.83 -7.25
N CYS A 609 18.97 -22.36 -8.11
CA CYS A 609 19.77 -23.13 -9.12
C CYS A 609 20.79 -22.28 -9.94
N THR A 610 22.06 -22.71 -10.04
CA THR A 610 23.19 -22.05 -10.79
C THR A 610 23.46 -22.63 -12.20
N SER A 611 23.82 -21.81 -13.22
CA SER A 611 24.44 -22.23 -14.52
C SER A 611 25.06 -21.05 -15.37
N PRO A 612 25.83 -21.30 -16.48
CA PRO A 612 27.01 -20.52 -16.94
C PRO A 612 26.81 -19.29 -17.87
N THR A 613 27.87 -18.47 -18.01
CA THR A 613 28.05 -17.18 -18.73
C THR A 613 27.61 -17.17 -20.21
N PRO A 614 26.82 -16.17 -20.70
CA PRO A 614 26.37 -16.08 -22.10
C PRO A 614 27.38 -15.47 -23.11
N GLU A 615 27.47 -15.98 -24.34
CA GLU A 615 28.23 -15.38 -25.47
C GLU A 615 27.38 -14.36 -26.27
N LEU A 616 28.02 -13.30 -26.81
CA LEU A 616 27.34 -12.29 -27.65
C LEU A 616 26.91 -12.86 -29.02
N PRO A 617 25.71 -12.51 -29.54
CA PRO A 617 25.33 -12.80 -30.91
C PRO A 617 26.33 -12.22 -31.93
N ALA A 618 26.54 -12.90 -33.06
CA ALA A 618 27.53 -12.50 -34.06
C ALA A 618 27.25 -11.14 -34.75
N ASP A 619 26.01 -10.68 -34.69
CA ASP A 619 25.50 -9.42 -35.23
C ASP A 619 25.34 -8.32 -34.18
N PHE A 620 25.66 -8.61 -32.91
CA PHE A 620 25.55 -7.66 -31.80
C PHE A 620 26.68 -6.63 -31.88
N TYR A 621 26.33 -5.36 -32.06
CA TYR A 621 27.31 -4.28 -32.04
C TYR A 621 27.46 -3.69 -30.64
N ASP A 622 28.55 -4.07 -29.98
CA ASP A 622 29.02 -3.51 -28.71
C ASP A 622 30.13 -2.48 -28.97
N GLU A 623 30.01 -1.31 -28.35
CA GLU A 623 30.94 -0.20 -28.52
C GLU A 623 32.14 -0.33 -27.58
N PRO A 624 33.39 -0.34 -28.09
CA PRO A 624 34.56 -0.54 -27.24
C PRO A 624 34.73 0.53 -26.15
N ASP A 625 35.04 0.06 -24.93
CA ASP A 625 35.43 0.85 -23.76
C ASP A 625 36.45 1.96 -24.08
N LEU A 626 36.32 3.08 -23.38
CA LEU A 626 37.27 4.19 -23.47
C LEU A 626 38.55 3.86 -22.69
N ASP A 627 39.66 3.77 -23.43
CA ASP A 627 40.99 3.58 -22.88
C ASP A 627 41.77 4.90 -22.90
N PRO A 628 42.09 5.51 -21.73
CA PRO A 628 42.90 6.72 -21.66
C PRO A 628 44.28 6.61 -22.32
N SER A 629 44.79 5.39 -22.52
CA SER A 629 46.05 5.12 -23.21
C SER A 629 45.91 4.98 -24.74
N LYS A 630 44.67 4.91 -25.26
CA LYS A 630 44.35 4.77 -26.69
C LYS A 630 43.28 5.80 -27.09
N PRO A 631 43.65 7.08 -27.25
CA PRO A 631 42.69 8.10 -27.69
C PRO A 631 42.06 7.73 -29.04
N GLY A 632 40.78 8.09 -29.23
CA GLY A 632 40.06 7.89 -30.48
C GLY A 632 40.78 8.46 -31.71
N LYS A 633 40.36 8.00 -32.91
CA LYS A 633 41.12 8.07 -34.17
C LYS A 633 41.56 9.47 -34.66
N ASP A 634 41.06 10.58 -34.09
CA ASP A 634 41.18 11.95 -34.64
C ASP A 634 41.67 13.02 -33.64
N GLY A 635 42.84 12.87 -33.02
CA GLY A 635 43.44 13.95 -32.20
C GLY A 635 42.66 14.31 -30.93
N ALA A 636 41.72 13.44 -30.54
CA ALA A 636 40.93 13.57 -29.34
C ALA A 636 41.78 13.33 -28.09
N THR A 637 41.40 13.98 -27.00
CA THR A 637 41.98 13.76 -25.68
C THR A 637 41.01 12.92 -24.87
N VAL A 638 41.52 11.86 -24.24
CA VAL A 638 40.74 11.07 -23.28
C VAL A 638 41.12 11.52 -21.88
N THR A 639 40.12 11.88 -21.06
CA THR A 639 40.30 12.35 -19.69
C THR A 639 39.39 11.56 -18.77
N LYS A 640 39.99 10.96 -17.74
CA LYS A 640 39.29 10.25 -16.68
C LYS A 640 39.19 11.16 -15.46
N ILE A 641 37.99 11.46 -14.99
CA ILE A 641 37.74 12.28 -13.80
C ILE A 641 37.07 11.41 -12.74
N LYS A 642 37.57 11.50 -11.51
CA LYS A 642 37.13 10.73 -10.34
C LYS A 642 36.35 11.66 -9.40
N TYR A 643 35.11 11.31 -9.07
CA TYR A 643 34.19 12.04 -8.18
C TYR A 643 33.94 11.24 -6.90
N GLY A 644 33.81 11.92 -5.77
CA GLY A 644 33.75 11.34 -4.43
C GLY A 644 34.83 11.89 -3.49
N PRO A 645 35.13 11.21 -2.37
CA PRO A 645 34.64 9.88 -1.99
C PRO A 645 33.15 9.87 -1.63
N TYR A 646 32.45 8.78 -1.99
CA TYR A 646 31.12 8.46 -1.51
C TYR A 646 31.24 7.25 -0.59
N THR A 647 31.07 7.47 0.71
CA THR A 647 31.11 6.40 1.72
C THR A 647 29.68 5.99 2.02
N LEU A 648 29.38 4.71 1.83
CA LEU A 648 28.10 4.08 2.12
C LEU A 648 28.33 3.09 3.24
N GLU A 649 27.43 3.04 4.21
CA GLU A 649 27.46 2.01 5.25
C GLU A 649 27.17 0.63 4.63
N ALA A 650 27.26 -0.43 5.43
CA ALA A 650 26.85 -1.75 4.97
C ALA A 650 25.36 -1.71 4.55
N MET A 651 25.04 -2.27 3.39
CA MET A 651 23.66 -2.47 2.93
C MET A 651 22.88 -1.14 2.78
N ASP A 652 23.57 -0.11 2.28
CA ASP A 652 23.11 1.27 2.20
C ASP A 652 23.02 1.74 0.74
N MET A 653 22.17 2.74 0.49
CA MET A 653 21.94 3.34 -0.83
C MET A 653 21.93 4.87 -0.74
N ILE A 654 22.65 5.50 -1.65
CA ILE A 654 22.41 6.90 -1.99
C ILE A 654 21.42 6.92 -3.15
N SER A 655 20.23 7.51 -2.96
CA SER A 655 19.22 7.65 -4.02
C SER A 655 18.98 9.12 -4.39
N ASN A 656 18.84 9.36 -5.70
CA ASN A 656 18.54 10.62 -6.37
C ASN A 656 19.36 11.81 -5.88
N ARG A 657 20.65 11.61 -5.58
CA ARG A 657 21.49 12.63 -4.97
C ARG A 657 22.01 13.60 -6.03
N PRO A 658 21.67 14.91 -5.98
CA PRO A 658 22.21 15.86 -6.91
C PRO A 658 23.62 16.32 -6.50
N ASP A 659 24.54 16.40 -7.46
CA ASP A 659 25.80 17.13 -7.38
C ASP A 659 25.83 18.21 -8.47
N LEU A 660 25.71 19.46 -8.06
CA LEU A 660 25.47 20.59 -8.98
C LEU A 660 26.75 21.20 -9.56
N ASN A 661 27.95 20.77 -9.13
CA ASN A 661 29.19 21.43 -9.52
C ASN A 661 30.34 20.44 -9.74
N MET A 662 30.18 19.61 -10.77
CA MET A 662 31.19 18.64 -11.17
C MET A 662 32.35 19.29 -11.92
N GLU A 663 33.54 18.71 -11.77
CA GLU A 663 34.68 19.02 -12.63
C GLU A 663 34.37 18.65 -14.08
N THR A 664 34.64 19.56 -15.01
CA THR A 664 34.42 19.35 -16.44
C THR A 664 35.70 18.85 -17.13
N PRO A 665 35.65 17.93 -18.10
CA PRO A 665 36.84 17.40 -18.78
C PRO A 665 37.63 18.45 -19.57
N CYS A 666 36.95 19.51 -19.99
CA CYS A 666 37.51 20.57 -20.81
C CYS A 666 36.62 21.82 -20.75
N LYS A 667 37.10 22.89 -21.37
CA LYS A 667 36.32 24.11 -21.64
C LYS A 667 36.43 24.43 -23.11
N ASP A 668 35.35 24.97 -23.69
CA ASP A 668 35.23 25.27 -25.11
C ASP A 668 35.62 24.05 -25.97
N CYS A 669 34.90 22.95 -25.80
CA CYS A 669 35.20 21.65 -26.40
C CYS A 669 33.94 20.89 -26.86
N TYR A 670 34.14 19.87 -27.68
CA TYR A 670 33.15 18.86 -28.01
C TYR A 670 33.49 17.57 -27.28
N ILE A 671 32.57 17.05 -26.48
CA ILE A 671 32.66 15.71 -25.90
C ILE A 671 32.15 14.72 -26.95
N THR A 672 33.00 13.79 -27.38
CA THR A 672 32.75 12.83 -28.47
C THR A 672 32.46 11.42 -27.97
N ALA A 673 32.83 11.11 -26.74
CA ALA A 673 32.40 9.90 -26.05
C ALA A 673 32.41 10.08 -24.54
N ILE A 674 31.52 9.37 -23.84
CA ILE A 674 31.45 9.33 -22.37
C ILE A 674 31.24 7.89 -21.94
N GLN A 675 31.93 7.48 -20.87
CA GLN A 675 31.73 6.20 -20.19
C GLN A 675 31.80 6.40 -18.68
N ALA A 676 30.87 5.78 -17.95
CA ALA A 676 30.87 5.75 -16.49
C ALA A 676 31.48 4.45 -15.94
N ASN A 677 32.07 4.55 -14.76
CA ASN A 677 32.55 3.40 -13.99
C ASN A 677 32.43 3.70 -12.49
N LEU A 678 32.37 2.66 -11.67
CA LEU A 678 32.46 2.76 -10.21
C LEU A 678 33.75 2.09 -9.74
N GLU A 679 34.54 2.78 -8.90
CA GLU A 679 35.87 2.34 -8.50
C GLU A 679 36.10 2.47 -7.00
N TYR A 680 36.88 1.56 -6.43
CA TYR A 680 37.42 1.72 -5.08
C TYR A 680 38.54 2.77 -5.03
N GLU A 681 39.03 3.07 -3.83
CA GLU A 681 40.11 4.04 -3.63
C GLU A 681 41.39 3.68 -4.42
N ASP A 682 41.74 2.39 -4.46
CA ASP A 682 42.93 1.87 -5.15
C ASP A 682 42.82 1.82 -6.68
N GLY A 683 41.65 2.19 -7.23
CA GLY A 683 41.37 2.22 -8.67
C GLY A 683 40.92 0.89 -9.26
N THR A 684 40.67 -0.13 -8.44
CA THR A 684 39.98 -1.35 -8.88
C THR A 684 38.50 -1.07 -9.12
N THR A 685 37.91 -1.75 -10.10
CA THR A 685 36.48 -1.61 -10.43
C THR A 685 35.63 -2.21 -9.31
N ALA A 686 34.64 -1.44 -8.83
CA ALA A 686 33.59 -1.89 -7.93
C ALA A 686 32.36 -2.25 -8.78
N ASN A 687 31.83 -3.47 -8.62
CA ASN A 687 30.69 -3.97 -9.39
C ASN A 687 29.86 -4.94 -8.54
N VAL A 688 28.79 -5.50 -9.11
CA VAL A 688 27.83 -6.35 -8.38
C VAL A 688 28.51 -7.58 -7.76
N ASN A 689 29.58 -8.09 -8.39
CA ASN A 689 30.37 -9.19 -7.83
C ASN A 689 31.13 -8.84 -6.54
N THR A 690 31.22 -7.56 -6.19
CA THR A 690 31.81 -7.03 -4.95
C THR A 690 30.77 -6.26 -4.12
N GLY A 691 29.48 -6.44 -4.39
CA GLY A 691 28.38 -5.78 -3.70
C GLY A 691 28.31 -4.26 -3.96
N ALA A 692 28.71 -3.79 -5.14
CA ALA A 692 28.69 -2.36 -5.46
C ALA A 692 27.93 -2.08 -6.75
N TRP A 693 26.97 -1.15 -6.72
CA TRP A 693 26.15 -0.81 -7.88
C TRP A 693 26.26 0.66 -8.24
N LEU A 694 26.43 0.90 -9.54
CA LEU A 694 26.07 2.17 -10.17
C LEU A 694 24.63 2.03 -10.66
N HIS A 695 23.65 2.22 -9.78
CA HIS A 695 22.25 1.92 -10.09
C HIS A 695 21.72 2.81 -11.21
N HIS A 696 21.82 4.13 -11.01
CA HIS A 696 21.52 5.14 -12.02
C HIS A 696 22.48 6.30 -11.93
N MET A 697 22.76 6.92 -13.06
CA MET A 697 23.38 8.24 -13.08
C MET A 697 22.95 9.02 -14.32
N VAL A 698 22.72 10.32 -14.15
CA VAL A 698 22.35 11.24 -15.23
C VAL A 698 23.22 12.50 -15.14
N LEU A 699 23.90 12.85 -16.22
CA LEU A 699 24.60 14.13 -16.37
C LEU A 699 23.70 15.15 -17.05
N TYR A 700 23.73 16.36 -16.52
CA TYR A 700 23.10 17.52 -17.13
C TYR A 700 24.08 18.68 -17.23
N LYS A 701 23.92 19.46 -18.28
CA LYS A 701 24.66 20.68 -18.56
C LYS A 701 23.79 21.88 -18.15
N ASN A 702 24.39 22.78 -17.38
CA ASN A 702 23.82 24.05 -16.95
C ASN A 702 24.53 25.20 -17.69
N GLY A 703 23.77 26.01 -18.42
CA GLY A 703 24.27 27.10 -19.26
C GLY A 703 23.14 27.98 -19.81
N ARG A 704 23.49 29.12 -20.40
CA ARG A 704 22.50 30.11 -20.90
C ARG A 704 21.55 29.55 -21.98
N ASP A 705 21.99 28.51 -22.70
CA ASP A 705 21.28 27.89 -23.81
C ASP A 705 21.12 26.36 -23.60
N ALA A 706 21.17 25.89 -22.35
CA ALA A 706 21.15 24.46 -22.00
C ALA A 706 19.75 23.99 -21.59
N GLU A 707 18.83 23.93 -22.56
CA GLU A 707 17.48 23.38 -22.38
C GLU A 707 17.42 21.92 -22.81
N ASP A 708 16.66 21.11 -22.09
CA ASP A 708 16.40 19.72 -22.48
C ASP A 708 15.57 19.66 -23.77
N LEU A 709 15.93 18.77 -24.71
CA LEU A 709 15.34 18.74 -26.04
C LEU A 709 13.90 18.18 -26.05
N VAL A 710 13.59 17.25 -25.14
CA VAL A 710 12.31 16.51 -25.11
C VAL A 710 11.40 17.06 -24.00
N CYS A 711 11.95 17.31 -22.81
CA CYS A 711 11.19 17.65 -21.61
C CYS A 711 11.13 19.17 -21.34
N ASN A 712 11.04 19.96 -22.40
CA ASN A 712 10.91 21.41 -22.32
C ASN A 712 9.43 21.83 -22.30
N PHE A 713 8.86 21.98 -21.11
CA PHE A 713 7.46 22.40 -20.89
C PHE A 713 7.24 23.88 -21.26
N GLY A 714 7.35 24.23 -22.54
CA GLY A 714 6.92 25.53 -23.09
C GLY A 714 7.97 26.65 -23.14
N GLY A 715 9.27 26.33 -23.17
CA GLY A 715 10.33 27.35 -23.33
C GLY A 715 10.55 28.22 -22.10
N ILE A 716 10.20 27.69 -20.91
CA ILE A 716 10.37 28.36 -19.61
C ILE A 716 11.78 28.09 -19.03
N GLY A 717 12.57 27.21 -19.65
CA GLY A 717 13.97 26.95 -19.30
C GLY A 717 14.19 26.33 -17.91
N LEU A 718 13.22 25.55 -17.40
CA LEU A 718 13.25 25.02 -16.02
C LEU A 718 14.07 23.73 -15.86
N MET A 719 14.31 22.96 -16.93
CA MET A 719 15.03 21.68 -16.89
C MET A 719 16.39 21.81 -17.60
N PRO A 720 17.51 21.47 -16.93
CA PRO A 720 18.83 21.54 -17.52
C PRO A 720 19.01 20.46 -18.60
N GLN A 721 19.79 20.77 -19.64
CA GLN A 721 20.02 19.85 -20.76
C GLN A 721 20.70 18.57 -20.29
N ARG A 722 20.01 17.43 -20.34
CA ARG A 722 20.65 16.13 -20.11
C ARG A 722 21.60 15.81 -21.26
N ILE A 723 22.78 15.27 -20.92
CA ILE A 723 23.84 15.01 -21.90
C ILE A 723 24.35 13.57 -21.90
N TYR A 724 24.13 12.83 -20.80
CA TYR A 724 24.53 11.43 -20.65
C TYR A 724 23.76 10.77 -19.51
N ALA A 725 23.58 9.47 -19.58
CA ALA A 725 23.18 8.65 -18.43
C ALA A 725 23.79 7.27 -18.52
N SER A 726 23.83 6.54 -17.42
CA SER A 726 24.32 5.17 -17.34
C SER A 726 23.71 4.51 -16.11
N GLY A 727 23.47 3.20 -16.17
CA GLY A 727 23.36 2.37 -14.97
C GLY A 727 24.53 1.42 -14.86
N ASN A 728 24.28 0.27 -14.24
CA ASN A 728 25.33 -0.66 -13.89
C ASN A 728 25.97 -1.32 -15.14
N GLU A 729 25.26 -1.33 -16.27
CA GLU A 729 25.73 -1.83 -17.57
C GLU A 729 26.87 -1.01 -18.19
N ARG A 730 27.09 0.25 -17.76
CA ARG A 730 28.29 1.07 -18.07
C ARG A 730 28.62 1.23 -19.57
N SER A 731 27.64 1.07 -20.46
CA SER A 731 27.85 1.12 -21.91
C SER A 731 28.35 2.49 -22.39
N VAL A 732 29.31 2.47 -23.32
CA VAL A 732 29.92 3.67 -23.90
C VAL A 732 28.92 4.41 -24.79
N SER A 733 28.74 5.71 -24.56
CA SER A 733 28.05 6.58 -25.52
C SER A 733 29.05 7.28 -26.42
N ARG A 734 29.29 6.75 -27.63
CA ARG A 734 30.19 7.35 -28.63
C ARG A 734 29.42 8.02 -29.76
N LEU A 735 29.64 9.33 -29.92
CA LEU A 735 29.05 10.19 -30.95
C LEU A 735 29.91 10.21 -32.24
N ASN A 736 31.19 9.91 -32.09
CA ASN A 736 32.21 10.03 -33.13
C ASN A 736 32.62 8.67 -33.73
N GLN A 737 31.67 7.96 -34.37
CA GLN A 737 32.01 6.69 -35.03
C GLN A 737 32.37 6.86 -36.52
N VAL A 738 31.74 7.84 -37.18
CA VAL A 738 31.91 8.15 -38.62
C VAL A 738 31.71 9.65 -38.93
N LEU A 739 31.00 10.38 -38.07
CA LEU A 739 30.56 11.76 -38.29
C LEU A 739 31.16 12.72 -37.24
N GLN A 740 31.53 13.92 -37.67
CA GLN A 740 32.20 14.92 -36.83
C GLN A 740 31.19 15.66 -35.94
N TYR A 741 30.66 14.98 -34.92
CA TYR A 741 29.73 15.54 -33.94
C TYR A 741 30.21 15.31 -32.51
N GLY A 742 29.79 16.19 -31.58
CA GLY A 742 29.97 16.01 -30.16
C GLY A 742 29.11 16.95 -29.32
N ILE A 743 28.96 16.66 -28.04
CA ILE A 743 28.24 17.52 -27.09
C ILE A 743 29.10 18.76 -26.83
N GLU A 744 28.58 19.93 -27.18
CA GLU A 744 29.32 21.19 -27.00
C GLU A 744 29.31 21.63 -25.54
N LEU A 745 30.50 21.92 -25.00
CA LEU A 745 30.69 22.47 -23.66
C LEU A 745 31.47 23.78 -23.72
N GLY A 746 30.78 24.90 -23.51
CA GLY A 746 31.35 26.24 -23.49
C GLY A 746 32.06 26.56 -22.17
N SER A 747 32.91 27.60 -22.19
CA SER A 747 33.71 28.02 -21.03
C SER A 747 32.92 28.45 -19.78
N SER A 748 31.67 28.89 -19.96
CA SER A 748 30.75 29.24 -18.87
C SER A 748 29.91 28.08 -18.36
N ASP A 749 29.82 26.99 -19.12
CA ASP A 749 28.93 25.89 -18.80
C ASP A 749 29.43 25.12 -17.57
N ARG A 750 28.50 24.46 -16.90
CA ARG A 750 28.74 23.58 -15.77
C ARG A 750 28.07 22.25 -16.03
N ILE A 751 28.67 21.18 -15.52
CA ILE A 751 28.05 19.86 -15.49
C ILE A 751 27.59 19.61 -14.06
N GLY A 752 26.37 19.13 -13.92
CA GLY A 752 25.88 18.51 -12.70
C GLY A 752 25.45 17.07 -12.98
N MET A 753 25.17 16.36 -11.90
CA MET A 753 24.75 14.97 -11.93
C MET A 753 23.66 14.69 -10.91
N ILE A 754 22.82 13.71 -11.22
CA ILE A 754 22.02 12.97 -10.25
C ILE A 754 22.54 11.53 -10.32
N TYR A 755 22.77 10.92 -9.16
CA TYR A 755 23.32 9.57 -9.10
C TYR A 755 22.68 8.76 -7.97
N ASP A 756 22.64 7.46 -8.22
CA ASP A 756 22.19 6.40 -7.33
C ASP A 756 23.36 5.41 -7.19
N LEU A 757 23.86 5.22 -5.97
CA LEU A 757 24.96 4.30 -5.65
C LEU A 757 24.52 3.38 -4.53
N MET A 758 24.95 2.12 -4.57
CA MET A 758 24.60 1.13 -3.54
C MET A 758 25.81 0.35 -3.07
N ASN A 759 25.81 0.04 -1.78
CA ASN A 759 26.71 -0.91 -1.15
C ASN A 759 25.90 -2.06 -0.56
N GLU A 760 26.00 -3.22 -1.18
CA GLU A 760 25.40 -4.48 -0.74
C GLU A 760 26.40 -5.41 -0.09
N SER A 761 27.57 -4.90 0.28
CA SER A 761 28.43 -5.66 1.18
C SER A 761 28.03 -5.41 2.63
N ASP A 762 28.25 -6.42 3.45
CA ASP A 762 28.08 -6.42 4.90
C ASP A 762 29.06 -5.46 5.62
N GLN A 763 29.90 -4.75 4.87
CA GLN A 763 30.90 -3.82 5.37
C GLN A 763 30.71 -2.45 4.72
N PRO A 764 30.92 -1.34 5.45
CA PRO A 764 30.97 -0.02 4.85
C PRO A 764 32.04 0.06 3.74
N ALA A 765 31.69 0.68 2.62
CA ALA A 765 32.57 0.82 1.48
C ALA A 765 32.65 2.28 1.02
N THR A 766 33.81 2.65 0.47
CA THR A 766 34.00 3.97 -0.14
C THR A 766 34.23 3.80 -1.63
N TYR A 767 33.32 4.38 -2.40
CA TYR A 767 33.37 4.38 -3.85
C TYR A 767 33.74 5.73 -4.41
N TYR A 768 34.19 5.69 -5.65
CA TYR A 768 34.38 6.84 -6.48
C TYR A 768 33.74 6.60 -7.83
N LEU A 769 32.78 7.44 -8.18
CA LEU A 769 32.23 7.46 -9.52
C LEU A 769 33.28 8.05 -10.45
N THR A 770 33.57 7.36 -11.55
CA THR A 770 34.54 7.82 -12.53
C THR A 770 33.91 7.97 -13.89
N LEU A 771 34.11 9.14 -14.51
CA LEU A 771 33.69 9.40 -15.88
C LEU A 771 34.92 9.55 -16.77
N THR A 772 34.98 8.73 -17.81
CA THR A 772 35.98 8.82 -18.87
C THR A 772 35.35 9.54 -20.05
N TYR A 773 35.92 10.67 -20.42
CA TYR A 773 35.49 11.51 -21.52
C TYR A 773 36.50 11.44 -22.64
N GLU A 774 36.04 11.26 -23.88
CA GLU A 774 36.78 11.61 -25.08
C GLU A 774 36.30 12.97 -25.56
N TRP A 775 37.23 13.90 -25.82
CA TRP A 775 36.87 15.25 -26.22
C TRP A 775 37.88 15.91 -27.17
N LEU A 776 37.41 16.92 -27.89
CA LEU A 776 38.18 17.74 -28.83
C LEU A 776 37.97 19.23 -28.54
N PRO A 777 38.98 20.10 -28.72
CA PRO A 777 38.76 21.54 -28.66
C PRO A 777 37.68 21.98 -29.66
N SER A 778 36.84 22.95 -29.29
CA SER A 778 35.80 23.52 -30.17
C SER A 778 36.36 24.17 -31.43
N SER A 779 37.66 24.52 -31.41
CA SER A 779 38.41 25.00 -32.58
C SER A 779 38.71 23.93 -33.62
N THR A 780 38.42 22.66 -33.33
CA THR A 780 38.60 21.54 -34.26
C THR A 780 37.62 21.69 -35.43
N SER A 781 38.15 21.98 -36.62
CA SER A 781 37.34 22.28 -37.80
C SER A 781 36.50 21.08 -38.25
N GLY A 782 35.23 21.34 -38.57
CA GLY A 782 34.31 20.34 -39.12
C GLY A 782 33.38 19.71 -38.09
N TYR A 783 33.67 19.87 -36.79
CA TYR A 783 32.80 19.40 -35.73
C TYR A 783 31.56 20.26 -35.55
N LYS A 784 30.45 19.61 -35.21
CA LYS A 784 29.15 20.22 -34.92
C LYS A 784 28.59 19.72 -33.59
N ALA A 785 27.65 20.48 -33.03
CA ALA A 785 26.96 20.11 -31.81
C ALA A 785 26.05 18.89 -32.02
N ALA A 786 26.00 18.01 -31.03
CA ALA A 786 24.98 16.99 -30.88
C ALA A 786 24.20 17.24 -29.59
N GLU A 787 22.89 16.97 -29.65
CA GLU A 787 21.98 17.07 -28.52
C GLU A 787 21.41 15.69 -28.21
N MET A 788 21.17 15.41 -26.93
CA MET A 788 20.54 14.17 -26.51
C MET A 788 19.03 14.36 -26.42
N ALA A 789 18.28 13.57 -27.18
CA ALA A 789 16.87 13.34 -26.96
C ALA A 789 16.72 12.18 -25.95
N TRP A 790 16.22 12.50 -24.77
CA TRP A 790 15.84 11.51 -23.76
C TRP A 790 14.44 11.00 -24.08
N LEU A 791 14.36 9.79 -24.62
CA LEU A 791 13.08 9.13 -24.85
C LEU A 791 12.88 8.09 -23.76
N ASP A 792 11.83 8.25 -22.97
CA ASP A 792 11.45 7.30 -21.94
C ASP A 792 9.97 6.90 -22.12
N ILE A 793 9.62 5.72 -21.63
CA ILE A 793 8.27 5.15 -21.67
C ILE A 793 7.19 5.99 -20.96
N THR A 794 7.57 7.02 -20.20
CA THR A 794 6.64 7.91 -19.47
C THR A 794 6.57 9.33 -20.06
N ASP A 795 7.22 9.58 -21.22
CA ASP A 795 7.22 10.87 -21.94
C ASP A 795 7.48 12.07 -21.03
N CYS A 796 8.67 12.09 -20.40
CA CYS A 796 9.09 13.12 -19.44
C CYS A 796 8.41 13.00 -18.06
N GLY A 797 8.90 12.04 -17.27
CA GLY A 797 8.54 11.81 -15.87
C GLY A 797 9.67 11.15 -15.08
N VAL A 798 9.31 10.34 -14.07
CA VAL A 798 10.27 9.54 -13.28
C VAL A 798 10.95 8.44 -14.10
N SER A 799 10.54 8.22 -15.35
CA SER A 799 11.06 7.22 -16.31
C SER A 799 10.94 5.75 -15.87
N ALA A 800 10.51 5.50 -14.64
CA ALA A 800 10.21 4.20 -14.08
C ALA A 800 8.70 3.97 -13.98
N VAL A 801 8.28 2.73 -14.19
CA VAL A 801 6.91 2.24 -14.01
C VAL A 801 6.96 1.03 -13.09
N PRO A 802 5.84 0.68 -12.43
CA PRO A 802 5.81 -0.51 -11.60
C PRO A 802 6.29 -1.75 -12.35
N ALA A 803 7.08 -2.58 -11.68
CA ALA A 803 7.48 -3.89 -12.15
C ALA A 803 6.26 -4.67 -12.67
N GLN A 804 6.36 -5.18 -13.89
CA GLN A 804 5.41 -6.13 -14.45
C GLN A 804 6.12 -7.46 -14.63
N GLN A 805 5.43 -8.57 -14.41
CA GLN A 805 5.97 -9.91 -14.60
C GLN A 805 5.43 -10.54 -15.88
N GLY A 806 6.22 -11.41 -16.50
CA GLY A 806 5.96 -12.08 -17.76
C GLY A 806 6.60 -11.34 -18.95
N GLN A 807 6.02 -11.54 -20.14
CA GLN A 807 6.47 -10.92 -21.38
C GLN A 807 5.56 -9.75 -21.75
N PHE A 808 6.11 -8.55 -21.81
CA PHE A 808 5.34 -7.34 -22.12
C PHE A 808 6.21 -6.28 -22.80
N GLU A 809 5.55 -5.36 -23.49
CA GLU A 809 6.18 -4.21 -24.14
C GLU A 809 5.59 -2.92 -23.57
N LEU A 810 6.45 -2.07 -23.04
CA LEU A 810 6.11 -0.71 -22.62
C LEU A 810 6.33 0.21 -23.81
N ARG A 811 5.45 1.18 -24.05
CA ARG A 811 5.54 2.10 -25.19
C ARG A 811 5.12 3.50 -24.78
N SER A 812 5.91 4.49 -25.17
CA SER A 812 5.62 5.92 -24.98
C SER A 812 4.51 6.41 -25.93
N ASP A 813 3.87 7.52 -25.53
CA ASP A 813 2.92 8.30 -26.33
C ASP A 813 3.60 9.01 -27.52
N GLY A 814 4.89 9.28 -27.40
CA GLY A 814 5.74 9.72 -28.51
C GLY A 814 6.05 11.21 -28.53
N TRP A 815 7.31 11.53 -28.83
CA TRP A 815 7.79 12.89 -28.96
C TRP A 815 7.80 13.34 -30.42
N LYS A 816 7.20 14.51 -30.69
CA LYS A 816 7.33 15.16 -31.99
C LYS A 816 8.58 16.00 -32.04
N SER A 817 9.52 15.61 -32.91
CA SER A 817 10.81 16.26 -33.02
C SER A 817 10.66 17.75 -33.28
N THR A 818 11.38 18.55 -32.50
CA THR A 818 11.49 20.00 -32.65
C THR A 818 12.71 20.42 -33.48
N VAL A 819 13.54 19.46 -33.88
CA VAL A 819 14.79 19.67 -34.61
C VAL A 819 14.86 18.85 -35.90
N ASN A 820 15.71 19.27 -36.83
CA ASN A 820 16.14 18.42 -37.94
C ASN A 820 17.56 17.95 -37.62
N GLY A 821 17.87 16.69 -37.88
CA GLY A 821 19.21 16.20 -37.60
C GLY A 821 19.45 14.76 -38.01
N ARG A 822 20.71 14.35 -37.86
CA ARG A 822 21.15 12.96 -38.09
C ARG A 822 21.05 12.18 -36.77
N LEU A 823 20.48 10.98 -36.81
CA LEU A 823 20.45 10.07 -35.66
C LEU A 823 21.81 9.35 -35.55
N LEU A 824 22.66 9.83 -34.64
CA LEU A 824 24.07 9.49 -34.59
C LEU A 824 24.32 8.16 -33.86
N SER A 825 23.76 8.05 -32.66
CA SER A 825 23.92 6.88 -31.79
C SER A 825 22.72 6.75 -30.87
N ALA A 826 22.33 5.51 -30.57
CA ALA A 826 21.33 5.22 -29.56
C ALA A 826 21.62 3.91 -28.83
N SER A 827 21.41 3.93 -27.52
CA SER A 827 21.54 2.75 -26.66
C SER A 827 20.45 2.78 -25.58
N GLY A 828 19.84 1.62 -25.35
CA GLY A 828 18.78 1.41 -24.39
C GLY A 828 19.30 1.20 -22.97
N HIS A 829 18.56 1.69 -21.99
CA HIS A 829 18.78 1.43 -20.57
C HIS A 829 17.46 0.97 -19.94
N VAL A 830 17.50 -0.20 -19.31
CA VAL A 830 16.38 -0.93 -18.73
C VAL A 830 16.88 -1.64 -17.47
N HIS A 831 16.00 -1.88 -16.50
CA HIS A 831 16.33 -2.73 -15.34
C HIS A 831 16.45 -4.20 -15.73
N ASN A 832 16.97 -5.04 -14.82
CA ASN A 832 16.93 -6.48 -14.99
C ASN A 832 15.49 -6.95 -15.32
N GLY A 833 15.37 -7.93 -16.21
CA GLY A 833 14.14 -8.28 -16.93
C GLY A 833 13.95 -7.65 -18.30
N GLY A 834 14.63 -6.53 -18.58
CA GLY A 834 14.59 -5.88 -19.88
C GLY A 834 15.41 -6.64 -20.93
N VAL A 835 14.81 -6.91 -22.10
CA VAL A 835 15.47 -7.63 -23.20
C VAL A 835 15.99 -6.69 -24.27
N ASN A 836 15.22 -5.65 -24.61
CA ASN A 836 15.64 -4.63 -25.56
C ASN A 836 14.80 -3.36 -25.43
N THR A 837 15.30 -2.29 -26.03
CA THR A 837 14.48 -1.11 -26.38
C THR A 837 14.41 -0.96 -27.89
N THR A 838 13.32 -0.42 -28.42
CA THR A 838 13.14 -0.12 -29.84
C THR A 838 12.68 1.31 -30.05
N ILE A 839 13.34 2.02 -30.96
CA ILE A 839 12.95 3.38 -31.39
C ILE A 839 12.17 3.26 -32.69
N TRP A 840 10.99 3.89 -32.71
CA TRP A 840 10.08 3.94 -33.83
C TRP A 840 10.01 5.37 -34.37
N LEU A 841 10.22 5.56 -35.66
CA LEU A 841 10.09 6.84 -36.35
C LEU A 841 8.87 6.80 -37.26
N ASN A 842 7.87 7.62 -36.98
CA ASN A 842 6.59 7.67 -37.71
C ASN A 842 5.94 6.28 -37.87
N GLY A 843 6.07 5.44 -36.83
CA GLY A 843 5.50 4.08 -36.79
C GLY A 843 6.41 2.96 -37.32
N GLU A 844 7.57 3.27 -37.92
CA GLU A 844 8.53 2.26 -38.41
C GLU A 844 9.69 2.08 -37.42
N PRO A 845 10.08 0.84 -37.05
CA PRO A 845 11.19 0.60 -36.14
C PRO A 845 12.52 0.89 -36.87
N ILE A 846 13.35 1.76 -36.29
CA ILE A 846 14.60 2.22 -36.91
C ILE A 846 15.85 1.83 -36.12
N CYS A 847 15.71 1.45 -34.85
CA CYS A 847 16.80 0.98 -34.00
C CYS A 847 16.24 0.06 -32.91
N THR A 848 16.89 -1.08 -32.67
CA THR A 848 16.62 -1.96 -31.52
C THR A 848 17.92 -2.20 -30.77
N SER A 849 17.95 -1.86 -29.49
CA SER A 849 19.12 -2.03 -28.60
C SER A 849 18.87 -3.21 -27.67
N ARG A 850 19.53 -4.36 -27.94
CA ARG A 850 19.43 -5.62 -27.19
C ARG A 850 20.31 -5.59 -25.92
N GLN A 851 19.81 -6.15 -24.82
CA GLN A 851 20.52 -6.26 -23.54
C GLN A 851 21.24 -7.60 -23.39
N VAL A 852 22.39 -7.60 -22.72
CA VAL A 852 23.23 -8.79 -22.46
C VAL A 852 23.53 -8.91 -20.98
N TYR A 853 23.28 -10.10 -20.43
CA TYR A 853 23.42 -10.37 -19.00
C TYR A 853 24.71 -11.14 -18.69
N GLY A 854 25.40 -10.76 -17.61
CA GLY A 854 26.47 -11.52 -16.98
C GLY A 854 27.60 -11.93 -17.93
N ARG A 855 27.96 -11.10 -18.91
CA ARG A 855 28.98 -11.41 -19.92
C ARG A 855 30.35 -11.73 -19.30
N THR A 856 30.67 -11.09 -18.19
CA THR A 856 31.90 -11.34 -17.43
C THR A 856 31.55 -11.55 -15.94
N PRO A 857 32.42 -12.24 -15.16
CA PRO A 857 32.12 -12.57 -13.77
C PRO A 857 31.84 -11.36 -12.87
N GLU A 858 32.27 -10.16 -13.27
CA GLU A 858 32.05 -8.91 -12.54
C GLU A 858 30.57 -8.49 -12.48
N PHE A 859 29.74 -9.01 -13.39
CA PHE A 859 28.30 -8.75 -13.50
C PHE A 859 27.45 -9.90 -12.95
N ILE A 860 28.04 -10.74 -12.10
CA ILE A 860 27.36 -11.85 -11.42
C ILE A 860 27.60 -11.68 -9.93
N ALA A 861 26.53 -11.52 -9.16
CA ALA A 861 26.63 -11.37 -7.70
C ALA A 861 27.28 -12.62 -7.06
N PRO A 862 28.21 -12.48 -6.09
CA PRO A 862 28.93 -13.61 -5.53
C PRO A 862 28.00 -14.46 -4.64
N PRO A 863 28.16 -15.79 -4.57
CA PRO A 863 27.46 -16.61 -3.57
C PRO A 863 28.10 -16.43 -2.19
N HIS A 864 27.32 -16.17 -1.14
CA HIS A 864 27.87 -15.96 0.21
C HIS A 864 28.39 -17.29 0.79
N GLY A 865 29.71 -17.35 1.02
CA GLY A 865 30.39 -18.52 1.55
C GLY A 865 30.11 -18.72 3.04
N GLY A 866 29.34 -19.75 3.39
CA GLY A 866 29.09 -20.11 4.78
C GLY A 866 30.38 -20.41 5.57
N HIS A 867 30.53 -19.77 6.73
CA HIS A 867 31.31 -20.28 7.86
C HIS A 867 30.74 -19.75 9.18
N GLY A 868 30.46 -20.69 10.11
CA GLY A 868 29.71 -20.43 11.32
C GLY A 868 30.50 -19.93 12.53
N GLY A 869 29.72 -19.49 13.53
CA GLY A 869 30.17 -19.19 14.88
C GLY A 869 29.39 -18.02 15.49
N ASP A 870 28.46 -18.36 16.38
CA ASP A 870 27.74 -17.52 17.35
C ASP A 870 26.71 -16.48 16.85
N GLU A 871 25.62 -16.44 17.63
CA GLU A 871 24.43 -15.60 17.55
C GLU A 871 24.78 -14.10 17.42
N GLY A 872 24.28 -13.47 16.35
CA GLY A 872 24.37 -12.05 16.05
C GLY A 872 23.40 -11.71 14.91
N ASP A 873 22.59 -10.69 15.15
CA ASP A 873 21.43 -10.21 14.40
C ASP A 873 21.89 -9.09 13.46
N ASP A 874 22.42 -9.48 12.30
CA ASP A 874 23.07 -8.55 11.35
C ASP A 874 22.44 -8.77 9.96
N GLY A 875 21.27 -8.17 9.73
CA GLY A 875 20.50 -8.23 8.49
C GLY A 875 21.11 -7.36 7.39
N GLY A 876 21.70 -8.00 6.38
CA GLY A 876 22.09 -7.33 5.16
C GLY A 876 21.31 -7.77 3.93
N HIS A 877 20.80 -6.79 3.16
CA HIS A 877 19.93 -6.92 1.97
C HIS A 877 20.65 -6.74 0.60
N GLU A 878 20.72 -7.81 -0.21
CA GLU A 878 21.41 -7.89 -1.51
C GLU A 878 20.55 -7.38 -2.70
N HIS A 879 21.12 -6.72 -3.73
CA HIS A 879 20.46 -6.38 -5.03
C HIS A 879 20.86 -7.28 -6.19
N GLY A 880 21.48 -8.41 -5.90
CA GLY A 880 21.65 -9.43 -6.89
C GLY A 880 21.50 -10.74 -6.18
N ALA A 881 20.35 -11.39 -6.33
CA ALA A 881 20.18 -12.67 -5.66
C ALA A 881 21.33 -13.60 -6.07
N GLU A 882 21.92 -14.26 -5.08
CA GLU A 882 23.15 -15.04 -5.20
C GLU A 882 23.32 -15.75 -6.56
N GLY A 883 24.37 -15.38 -7.31
CA GLY A 883 24.71 -16.02 -8.58
C GLY A 883 23.83 -15.66 -9.78
N LYS A 884 22.88 -14.72 -9.67
CA LYS A 884 22.11 -14.18 -10.81
C LYS A 884 22.98 -13.20 -11.63
N PRO A 885 22.98 -13.29 -12.98
CA PRO A 885 23.66 -12.32 -13.84
C PRO A 885 22.84 -11.03 -13.96
N SER A 886 23.47 -9.86 -13.87
CA SER A 886 22.88 -8.54 -14.16
C SER A 886 23.17 -8.09 -15.59
N ILE A 887 22.47 -7.06 -16.08
CA ILE A 887 22.79 -6.46 -17.39
C ILE A 887 24.24 -5.95 -17.36
N SER A 888 25.03 -6.52 -18.27
CA SER A 888 26.46 -6.24 -18.44
C SER A 888 26.76 -5.39 -19.67
N ASP A 889 25.80 -5.29 -20.61
CA ASP A 889 25.97 -4.52 -21.85
C ASP A 889 24.65 -4.29 -22.59
N ALA A 890 24.64 -3.28 -23.47
CA ALA A 890 23.51 -2.90 -24.32
C ALA A 890 23.98 -2.59 -25.75
N GLU A 891 23.35 -3.22 -26.75
CA GLU A 891 23.69 -3.02 -28.16
C GLU A 891 23.53 -1.55 -28.56
N THR A 892 24.49 -1.02 -29.31
CA THR A 892 24.47 0.36 -29.76
C THR A 892 24.07 0.47 -31.22
N CYS A 893 23.02 1.22 -31.50
CA CYS A 893 22.68 1.62 -32.87
C CYS A 893 23.55 2.81 -33.28
N VAL A 894 24.04 2.79 -34.52
CA VAL A 894 24.94 3.84 -35.04
C VAL A 894 24.49 4.26 -36.43
N ASP A 895 24.48 5.57 -36.67
CA ASP A 895 24.17 6.18 -37.97
C ASP A 895 22.87 5.66 -38.63
N PHE A 896 21.77 5.65 -37.87
CA PHE A 896 20.58 4.84 -38.17
C PHE A 896 19.41 5.63 -38.79
N GLY A 897 19.66 6.86 -39.24
CA GLY A 897 18.68 7.62 -40.03
C GLY A 897 18.74 9.12 -39.83
N ASP A 898 17.72 9.81 -40.34
CA ASP A 898 17.53 11.26 -40.19
C ASP A 898 16.17 11.52 -39.55
N VAL A 899 16.07 12.60 -38.76
CA VAL A 899 14.82 13.09 -38.17
C VAL A 899 14.54 14.51 -38.66
N LYS A 900 13.26 14.85 -38.87
CA LYS A 900 12.80 16.18 -39.25
C LYS A 900 11.83 16.74 -38.22
N VAL A 901 11.70 18.06 -38.21
CA VAL A 901 10.71 18.74 -37.37
C VAL A 901 9.30 18.20 -37.69
N GLY A 902 8.60 17.76 -36.66
CA GLY A 902 7.26 17.17 -36.74
C GLY A 902 7.22 15.66 -36.96
N ASP A 903 8.35 15.00 -37.21
CA ASP A 903 8.42 13.53 -37.16
C ASP A 903 8.20 13.05 -35.72
N GLU A 904 7.49 11.94 -35.55
CA GLU A 904 7.16 11.36 -34.26
C GLU A 904 8.12 10.22 -33.92
N LEU A 905 8.82 10.35 -32.78
CA LEU A 905 9.67 9.30 -32.22
C LEU A 905 8.99 8.68 -31.01
N VAL A 906 8.85 7.37 -31.03
CA VAL A 906 8.32 6.57 -29.92
C VAL A 906 9.40 5.60 -29.47
N VAL A 907 9.65 5.49 -28.18
CA VAL A 907 10.43 4.39 -27.60
C VAL A 907 9.50 3.31 -27.07
N SER A 908 9.88 2.06 -27.29
CA SER A 908 9.34 0.92 -26.55
C SER A 908 10.42 0.12 -25.86
N ALA A 909 10.08 -0.53 -24.74
CA ALA A 909 10.95 -1.42 -23.99
C ALA A 909 10.27 -2.78 -23.84
N TYR A 910 10.92 -3.83 -24.34
CA TYR A 910 10.43 -5.19 -24.24
C TYR A 910 11.10 -5.90 -23.06
N TYR A 911 10.26 -6.48 -22.21
CA TYR A 911 10.65 -7.22 -21.01
C TYR A 911 10.24 -8.69 -21.16
N ASP A 912 11.11 -9.58 -20.66
CA ASP A 912 10.87 -11.02 -20.59
C ASP A 912 11.32 -11.50 -19.21
N THR A 913 10.51 -11.21 -18.20
CA THR A 913 10.91 -11.48 -16.81
C THR A 913 10.88 -12.97 -16.46
N ASP A 914 10.29 -13.79 -17.34
CA ASP A 914 10.38 -15.25 -17.28
C ASP A 914 11.80 -15.75 -17.61
N LYS A 915 12.54 -14.96 -18.42
CA LYS A 915 13.89 -15.29 -18.88
C LYS A 915 14.97 -14.60 -18.05
N TYR A 916 14.77 -13.33 -17.72
CA TYR A 916 15.68 -12.54 -16.89
C TYR A 916 14.89 -12.00 -15.70
N PRO A 917 15.13 -12.45 -14.46
CA PRO A 917 14.38 -11.97 -13.31
C PRO A 917 14.53 -10.45 -13.12
N LEU A 918 13.52 -9.82 -12.53
CA LEU A 918 13.61 -8.44 -12.04
C LEU A 918 14.48 -8.41 -10.77
N ASP A 919 15.05 -7.25 -10.48
CA ASP A 919 15.76 -7.02 -9.22
C ASP A 919 14.75 -6.86 -8.08
N GLU A 920 15.09 -7.45 -6.95
CA GLU A 920 14.34 -7.32 -5.70
C GLU A 920 14.56 -5.89 -5.15
N ALA A 921 13.53 -5.27 -4.59
CA ALA A 921 13.68 -3.91 -4.11
C ALA A 921 14.47 -3.89 -2.78
N HIS A 922 15.05 -2.72 -2.46
CA HIS A 922 15.98 -2.52 -1.33
C HIS A 922 15.40 -2.87 0.05
N ASP A 923 14.10 -2.71 0.19
CA ASP A 923 13.32 -3.07 1.36
C ASP A 923 13.13 -4.60 1.48
N GLY A 924 13.79 -5.36 0.58
CA GLY A 924 13.55 -6.78 0.28
C GLY A 924 12.30 -6.95 -0.57
N GLU A 925 11.45 -5.95 -0.52
CA GLU A 925 10.07 -6.13 -0.68
C GLU A 925 9.90 -6.08 -2.26
N GLY A 926 9.63 -7.23 -2.90
CA GLY A 926 9.01 -7.29 -4.24
C GLY A 926 9.98 -7.08 -5.40
N PHE A 927 9.65 -6.20 -6.35
CA PHE A 927 10.54 -5.94 -7.50
C PHE A 927 10.69 -4.45 -7.73
N GLU A 928 11.92 -4.03 -8.01
CA GLU A 928 12.23 -2.65 -8.35
C GLU A 928 11.39 -2.19 -9.55
N SER A 929 10.96 -0.93 -9.51
CA SER A 929 10.25 -0.32 -10.64
C SER A 929 11.10 -0.42 -11.90
N ILE A 930 10.52 -0.87 -13.00
CA ILE A 930 11.23 -1.08 -14.26
C ILE A 930 11.17 0.17 -15.14
N MET A 931 12.07 0.29 -16.11
CA MET A 931 12.18 1.49 -16.94
C MET A 931 12.44 1.15 -18.40
N GLY A 932 12.15 2.10 -19.28
CA GLY A 932 12.42 1.93 -20.71
C GLY A 932 12.96 3.21 -21.29
N ILE A 933 14.29 3.36 -21.30
CA ILE A 933 14.94 4.59 -21.77
C ILE A 933 15.77 4.31 -23.00
N SER A 934 15.70 5.21 -23.97
CA SER A 934 16.63 5.28 -25.10
C SER A 934 17.33 6.64 -25.10
N ARG A 935 18.66 6.61 -24.96
CA ARG A 935 19.52 7.79 -25.08
C ARG A 935 19.79 8.02 -26.57
N VAL A 936 19.09 8.97 -27.20
CA VAL A 936 19.22 9.20 -28.65
C VAL A 936 20.01 10.46 -28.92
N TYR A 937 21.16 10.35 -29.57
CA TYR A 937 21.95 11.53 -29.93
C TYR A 937 21.66 12.01 -31.34
N ILE A 938 21.26 13.27 -31.45
CA ILE A 938 20.87 13.92 -32.70
C ILE A 938 21.92 14.98 -33.05
N GLY A 939 22.55 14.84 -34.22
CA GLY A 939 23.42 15.88 -34.78
C GLY A 939 22.58 16.94 -35.49
N THR A 940 22.42 18.11 -34.85
CA THR A 940 21.53 19.19 -35.27
C THR A 940 22.18 20.21 -36.23
#